data_AF-A0A7Y5NFE8-F1
#
_entry.id   AF-A0A7Y5NFE8-F1
#
_cell.length_a   1.000
_cell.length_b   1.000
_cell.length_c   1.000
_cell.angle_alpha   90.00
_cell.angle_beta   90.00
_cell.angle_gamma   90.00
#
_symmetry.space_group_name_H-M   'P 1'
#
loop_
_entity.id
_entity.type
_entity.pdbx_description
1 polymer ?
#
loop_
_entity_poly.entity_id
_entity_poly.type
_entity_poly.pdbx_seq_one_letter_code
_entity_poly.pdbx_strand_id
1 'polypeptide(L)'
;YTTYHIMPDGYVPPAGRAVPDRERNITKALALNPSAIIINLPSNDATNNYTVREQLANYDAVLARAKAATVPVWIATTQPRNLSETQRQNLMAMRDSTFARWGGKAIDFWNEIAETSGRIKPAYDSGDGVHLNDAAHGVLFERVVAAEVHKVAALTDSVFLDLVQRASFDFFWLEANASNGLIKDRSASGAACSIASVGFGLTAITIAIDRGWITREAGRTRVLNTLKTFWTKPQGRETSGRIGYKGFFYHFLDMNTALRTWNSELSSIDTALLLAGILDMKQYFTSSDAAENDIRALADSIYYRVDWNWMRNFQPNITGGWFPESGFINWWWAGYNEAMIMNILGLGSPTHAIQSPTWNAWTSGYQWQTQYGQTYVIFPPLFGHQYSHCWIDFRNIQDAYMRGKGINYFENSRRATLAARAYAIANPRGHKGYGENVWGLTACDGPNGYSARGAPPAQNDDGTIAPTAAASSIPFTPQESIAAMRHMYDTYRAQLWTKYGFRDAFNLNVNWWGPDVIGIDEGPIVLMIENYRTGKVWQRFMQNADIQRGLQKAGFTLNNAVQENEVVPTFYQLEQNHPNPFNPQTTIRFFLPKREHAKLQVFDILGRRVAQLVDDILERGNHILPFDGHALPSGIYLYSLSTPSFTQTRKAVLVK
;
A
#
# COMPACT_ATOMS: atom_id res chain seq x y z
N TYR A 1 32.55 2.20 -5.84
CA TYR A 1 32.65 1.19 -4.75
C TYR A 1 33.63 0.11 -5.14
N THR A 2 34.29 -0.49 -4.15
CA THR A 2 35.18 -1.66 -4.34
C THR A 2 34.63 -2.88 -3.60
N THR A 3 35.16 -4.07 -3.90
CA THR A 3 34.81 -5.32 -3.21
C THR A 3 35.01 -5.26 -1.69
N TYR A 4 35.92 -4.43 -1.19
CA TYR A 4 36.12 -4.24 0.25
C TYR A 4 34.96 -3.55 0.97
N HIS A 5 34.26 -2.63 0.29
CA HIS A 5 33.14 -1.92 0.91
C HIS A 5 31.95 -2.84 1.21
N ILE A 6 31.79 -3.92 0.43
CA ILE A 6 30.67 -4.85 0.59
C ILE A 6 30.94 -6.00 1.57
N MET A 7 32.14 -6.03 2.16
CA MET A 7 32.54 -7.04 3.14
C MET A 7 31.68 -6.96 4.41
N PRO A 8 31.50 -8.09 5.14
CA PRO A 8 30.63 -8.11 6.31
C PRO A 8 31.12 -7.17 7.43
N ASP A 9 30.19 -6.81 8.31
CA ASP A 9 30.51 -6.06 9.53
C ASP A 9 31.58 -6.80 10.34
N GLY A 10 32.56 -6.03 10.82
CA GLY A 10 33.71 -6.55 11.56
C GLY A 10 34.84 -7.12 10.70
N TYR A 11 34.72 -7.13 9.36
CA TYR A 11 35.86 -7.47 8.50
C TYR A 11 36.96 -6.42 8.63
N VAL A 12 38.19 -6.88 8.89
CA VAL A 12 39.38 -6.02 8.99
C VAL A 12 40.14 -6.11 7.66
N PRO A 13 40.10 -5.05 6.82
CA PRO A 13 40.78 -5.07 5.54
C PRO A 13 42.30 -4.90 5.70
N PRO A 14 43.11 -5.37 4.73
CA PRO A 14 44.55 -5.09 4.70
C PRO A 14 44.85 -3.59 4.70
N ALA A 15 46.05 -3.21 5.15
CA ALA A 15 46.49 -1.82 5.15
C ALA A 15 46.36 -1.19 3.75
N GLY A 16 45.80 0.02 3.68
CA GLY A 16 45.58 0.74 2.42
C GLY A 16 44.34 0.32 1.62
N ARG A 17 43.47 -0.52 2.19
CA ARG A 17 42.18 -0.90 1.60
C ARG A 17 41.01 -0.21 2.30
N ALA A 18 39.91 -0.04 1.56
CA ALA A 18 38.71 0.59 2.09
C ALA A 18 38.10 -0.23 3.23
N VAL A 19 37.50 0.45 4.21
CA VAL A 19 36.73 -0.21 5.27
C VAL A 19 35.34 -0.61 4.77
N PRO A 20 34.72 -1.67 5.32
CA PRO A 20 33.36 -2.04 5.00
C PRO A 20 32.38 -0.88 5.25
N ASP A 21 31.45 -0.68 4.32
CA ASP A 21 30.37 0.29 4.47
C ASP A 21 29.15 -0.39 5.09
N ARG A 22 28.86 -0.08 6.36
CA ARG A 22 27.78 -0.71 7.13
C ARG A 22 26.38 -0.44 6.57
N GLU A 23 26.20 0.60 5.76
CA GLU A 23 24.91 0.87 5.12
C GLU A 23 24.77 0.19 3.76
N ARG A 24 25.86 -0.34 3.19
CA ARG A 24 25.91 -0.88 1.82
C ARG A 24 26.75 -2.14 1.69
N ASN A 25 26.71 -3.02 2.70
CA ASN A 25 27.43 -4.29 2.69
C ASN A 25 26.53 -5.52 2.80
N ILE A 26 27.15 -6.71 2.77
CA ILE A 26 26.44 -7.97 2.88
C ILE A 26 25.69 -8.14 4.20
N THR A 27 26.15 -7.52 5.30
CA THR A 27 25.47 -7.63 6.59
C THR A 27 24.16 -6.87 6.57
N LYS A 28 24.19 -5.62 6.05
CA LYS A 28 22.98 -4.84 5.81
C LYS A 28 22.03 -5.52 4.84
N ALA A 29 22.56 -6.05 3.73
CA ALA A 29 21.74 -6.74 2.73
C ALA A 29 20.99 -7.93 3.34
N LEU A 30 21.67 -8.75 4.16
CA LEU A 30 21.04 -9.89 4.83
C LEU A 30 20.02 -9.48 5.90
N ALA A 31 20.22 -8.35 6.58
CA ALA A 31 19.26 -7.81 7.55
C ALA A 31 17.91 -7.43 6.92
N LEU A 32 17.84 -7.29 5.59
CA LEU A 32 16.61 -7.04 4.84
C LEU A 32 15.81 -8.32 4.53
N ASN A 33 16.23 -9.49 5.03
CA ASN A 33 15.66 -10.80 4.73
C ASN A 33 15.44 -11.07 3.22
N PRO A 34 16.50 -10.96 2.39
CA PRO A 34 16.37 -11.07 0.94
C PRO A 34 16.07 -12.51 0.50
N SER A 35 15.19 -12.67 -0.49
CA SER A 35 14.97 -13.94 -1.19
C SER A 35 16.13 -14.31 -2.12
N ALA A 36 16.85 -13.31 -2.62
CA ALA A 36 18.03 -13.45 -3.46
C ALA A 36 18.88 -12.17 -3.36
N ILE A 37 20.17 -12.28 -3.63
CA ILE A 37 21.08 -11.14 -3.72
C ILE A 37 21.70 -11.10 -5.12
N ILE A 38 21.74 -9.93 -5.74
CA ILE A 38 22.56 -9.67 -6.92
C ILE A 38 23.72 -8.79 -6.48
N ILE A 39 24.95 -9.25 -6.69
CA ILE A 39 26.13 -8.42 -6.49
C ILE A 39 26.54 -7.84 -7.83
N ASN A 40 26.41 -6.53 -7.98
CA ASN A 40 26.87 -5.77 -9.14
C ASN A 40 27.92 -4.75 -8.69
N LEU A 41 29.16 -5.00 -9.09
CA LEU A 41 30.25 -4.05 -8.93
C LEU A 41 30.85 -3.78 -10.32
N PRO A 42 30.60 -2.61 -10.94
CA PRO A 42 31.34 -2.18 -12.13
C PRO A 42 32.88 -2.07 -11.85
N SER A 43 33.23 -2.11 -10.55
CA SER A 43 34.51 -2.45 -9.91
C SER A 43 35.63 -1.40 -10.01
N ASN A 44 35.51 -0.36 -9.18
CA ASN A 44 36.61 0.58 -8.94
C ASN A 44 37.88 -0.11 -8.40
N ASP A 45 37.80 -1.40 -8.04
CA ASP A 45 38.91 -2.30 -7.76
C ASP A 45 40.00 -2.23 -8.85
N ALA A 46 39.61 -2.22 -10.13
CA ALA A 46 40.58 -2.11 -11.23
C ALA A 46 41.29 -0.75 -11.24
N THR A 47 40.56 0.35 -11.00
CA THR A 47 41.13 1.70 -10.87
C THR A 47 42.11 1.79 -9.69
N ASN A 48 41.85 1.05 -8.62
CA ASN A 48 42.69 0.99 -7.43
C ASN A 48 43.77 -0.11 -7.49
N ASN A 49 43.95 -0.77 -8.64
CA ASN A 49 44.93 -1.83 -8.87
C ASN A 49 44.80 -3.03 -7.90
N TYR A 50 43.57 -3.38 -7.50
CA TYR A 50 43.31 -4.58 -6.72
C TYR A 50 43.32 -5.80 -7.64
N THR A 51 44.05 -6.84 -7.25
CA THR A 51 44.22 -8.02 -8.11
C THR A 51 42.92 -8.81 -8.24
N VAL A 52 42.74 -9.55 -9.35
CA VAL A 52 41.61 -10.49 -9.49
C VAL A 52 41.53 -11.47 -8.32
N ARG A 53 42.68 -11.97 -7.85
CA ARG A 53 42.74 -12.89 -6.70
C ARG A 53 42.15 -12.28 -5.44
N GLU A 54 42.48 -11.02 -5.17
CA GLU A 54 41.98 -10.27 -4.03
C GLU A 54 40.47 -10.02 -4.13
N GLN A 55 39.99 -9.63 -5.31
CA GLN A 55 38.56 -9.45 -5.57
C GLN A 55 37.77 -10.76 -5.37
N LEU A 56 38.29 -11.87 -5.89
CA LEU A 56 37.69 -13.19 -5.71
C LEU A 56 37.65 -13.63 -4.24
N ALA A 57 38.68 -13.36 -3.46
CA ALA A 57 38.70 -13.65 -2.03
C ALA A 57 37.63 -12.86 -1.26
N ASN A 58 37.42 -11.59 -1.62
CA ASN A 58 36.35 -10.78 -1.06
C ASN A 58 34.96 -11.35 -1.43
N TYR A 59 34.76 -11.73 -2.70
CA TYR A 59 33.51 -12.39 -3.10
C TYR A 59 33.26 -13.69 -2.34
N ASP A 60 34.29 -14.52 -2.11
CA ASP A 60 34.15 -15.75 -1.34
C ASP A 60 33.66 -15.49 0.09
N ALA A 61 34.19 -14.47 0.76
CA ALA A 61 33.77 -14.09 2.09
C ALA A 61 32.30 -13.59 2.11
N VAL A 62 31.92 -12.78 1.13
CA VAL A 62 30.54 -12.28 0.97
C VAL A 62 29.57 -13.44 0.69
N LEU A 63 29.94 -14.33 -0.23
CA LEU A 63 29.13 -15.51 -0.58
C LEU A 63 29.01 -16.50 0.59
N ALA A 64 30.04 -16.65 1.41
CA ALA A 64 29.97 -17.47 2.61
C ALA A 64 28.90 -16.95 3.59
N ARG A 65 28.77 -15.63 3.74
CA ARG A 65 27.72 -15.00 4.57
C ARG A 65 26.33 -15.23 4.00
N ALA A 66 26.15 -15.01 2.71
CA ALA A 66 24.86 -15.27 2.05
C ALA A 66 24.46 -16.74 2.12
N LYS A 67 25.42 -17.65 1.90
CA LYS A 67 25.22 -19.10 2.02
C LYS A 67 24.82 -19.51 3.44
N ALA A 68 25.45 -18.93 4.47
CA ALA A 68 25.09 -19.19 5.86
C ALA A 68 23.65 -18.75 6.19
N ALA A 69 23.14 -17.72 5.50
CA ALA A 69 21.75 -17.28 5.58
C ALA A 69 20.81 -18.04 4.64
N THR A 70 21.29 -19.04 3.89
CA THR A 70 20.53 -19.78 2.86
C THR A 70 19.98 -18.86 1.75
N VAL A 71 20.64 -17.72 1.50
CA VAL A 71 20.25 -16.77 0.47
C VAL A 71 21.05 -17.04 -0.81
N PRO A 72 20.40 -17.32 -1.94
CA PRO A 72 21.07 -17.52 -3.22
C PRO A 72 21.56 -16.18 -3.79
N VAL A 73 22.76 -16.22 -4.40
CA VAL A 73 23.45 -15.03 -4.91
C VAL A 73 23.77 -15.17 -6.39
N TRP A 74 23.55 -14.11 -7.15
CA TRP A 74 24.03 -13.92 -8.51
C TRP A 74 25.12 -12.85 -8.52
N ILE A 75 26.10 -13.01 -9.38
CA ILE A 75 27.22 -12.07 -9.51
C ILE A 75 27.23 -11.55 -10.93
N ALA A 76 27.01 -10.25 -11.09
CA ALA A 76 27.22 -9.61 -12.37
C ALA A 76 28.72 -9.57 -12.69
N THR A 77 29.08 -9.70 -13.96
CA THR A 77 30.44 -9.42 -14.39
C THR A 77 30.83 -7.96 -14.10
N THR A 78 32.12 -7.66 -14.22
CA THR A 78 32.56 -6.27 -14.35
C THR A 78 31.89 -5.61 -15.56
N GLN A 79 31.97 -4.28 -15.63
CA GLN A 79 31.48 -3.49 -16.77
C GLN A 79 32.68 -2.90 -17.54
N PRO A 80 32.59 -2.74 -18.87
CA PRO A 80 33.65 -2.11 -19.64
C PRO A 80 33.87 -0.67 -19.19
N ARG A 81 35.11 -0.19 -19.28
CA ARG A 81 35.50 1.18 -18.92
C ARG A 81 36.69 1.63 -19.74
N ASN A 82 36.78 2.93 -19.98
CA ASN A 82 37.88 3.57 -20.71
C ASN A 82 39.08 3.81 -19.77
N LEU A 83 39.64 2.72 -19.23
CA LEU A 83 40.82 2.73 -18.36
C LEU A 83 42.12 2.49 -19.14
N SER A 84 43.25 2.58 -18.43
CA SER A 84 44.56 2.12 -18.95
C SER A 84 44.51 0.65 -19.37
N GLU A 85 45.40 0.25 -20.28
CA GLU A 85 45.45 -1.13 -20.80
C GLU A 85 45.55 -2.16 -19.67
N THR A 86 46.47 -1.97 -18.72
CA THR A 86 46.65 -2.87 -17.58
C THR A 86 45.38 -3.00 -16.73
N GLN A 87 44.65 -1.91 -16.51
CA GLN A 87 43.42 -1.93 -15.73
C GLN A 87 42.25 -2.57 -16.49
N ARG A 88 42.18 -2.37 -17.82
CA ARG A 88 41.21 -3.08 -18.67
C ARG A 88 41.47 -4.58 -18.69
N GLN A 89 42.72 -5.00 -18.76
CA GLN A 89 43.09 -6.42 -18.65
C GLN A 89 42.66 -7.01 -17.29
N ASN A 90 42.80 -6.25 -16.19
CA ASN A 90 42.30 -6.67 -14.89
C ASN A 90 40.76 -6.80 -14.85
N LEU A 91 40.02 -5.83 -15.43
CA LEU A 91 38.56 -5.90 -15.55
C LEU A 91 38.11 -7.13 -16.35
N MET A 92 38.75 -7.38 -17.50
CA MET A 92 38.45 -8.52 -18.37
C MET A 92 38.79 -9.85 -17.68
N ALA A 93 39.91 -9.94 -16.99
CA ALA A 93 40.29 -11.13 -16.24
C ALA A 93 39.31 -11.41 -15.08
N MET A 94 38.80 -10.36 -14.41
CA MET A 94 37.76 -10.51 -13.40
C MET A 94 36.42 -10.94 -14.01
N ARG A 95 36.01 -10.38 -15.17
CA ARG A 95 34.83 -10.82 -15.94
C ARG A 95 34.93 -12.32 -16.25
N ASP A 96 36.05 -12.75 -16.81
CA ASP A 96 36.26 -14.15 -17.20
C ASP A 96 36.24 -15.07 -15.98
N SER A 97 36.86 -14.62 -14.88
CA SER A 97 36.80 -15.32 -13.60
C SER A 97 35.37 -15.43 -13.07
N THR A 98 34.54 -14.41 -13.27
CA THR A 98 33.13 -14.44 -12.87
C THR A 98 32.35 -15.52 -13.62
N PHE A 99 32.47 -15.56 -14.95
CA PHE A 99 31.83 -16.60 -15.75
C PHE A 99 32.32 -17.99 -15.37
N ALA A 100 33.65 -18.16 -15.26
CA ALA A 100 34.25 -19.45 -14.94
C ALA A 100 33.85 -19.98 -13.56
N ARG A 101 33.73 -19.09 -12.56
CA ARG A 101 33.50 -19.50 -11.17
C ARG A 101 32.03 -19.70 -10.83
N TRP A 102 31.14 -18.89 -11.39
CA TRP A 102 29.73 -18.87 -10.98
C TRP A 102 28.75 -19.32 -12.05
N GLY A 103 29.20 -19.60 -13.28
CA GLY A 103 28.41 -20.29 -14.31
C GLY A 103 27.01 -19.70 -14.48
N GLY A 104 25.97 -20.52 -14.30
CA GLY A 104 24.56 -20.09 -14.39
C GLY A 104 24.09 -19.06 -13.35
N LYS A 105 24.95 -18.66 -12.41
CA LYS A 105 24.72 -17.55 -11.47
C LYS A 105 25.56 -16.31 -11.80
N ALA A 106 26.32 -16.34 -12.88
CA ALA A 106 26.94 -15.14 -13.44
C ALA A 106 25.94 -14.38 -14.32
N ILE A 107 25.85 -13.06 -14.18
CA ILE A 107 25.03 -12.21 -15.04
C ILE A 107 25.96 -11.40 -15.95
N ASP A 108 25.77 -11.54 -17.26
CA ASP A 108 26.61 -10.92 -18.27
C ASP A 108 26.30 -9.42 -18.41
N PHE A 109 27.14 -8.59 -17.79
CA PHE A 109 27.10 -7.13 -17.87
C PHE A 109 28.25 -6.60 -18.73
N TRP A 110 28.73 -7.39 -19.69
CA TRP A 110 29.89 -7.05 -20.52
C TRP A 110 29.65 -7.21 -22.01
N ASN A 111 29.16 -8.38 -22.44
CA ASN A 111 28.96 -8.64 -23.86
C ASN A 111 27.88 -7.70 -24.40
N GLU A 112 27.93 -7.43 -25.70
CA GLU A 112 27.12 -6.41 -26.39
C GLU A 112 27.55 -4.97 -26.13
N ILE A 113 27.87 -4.61 -24.88
CA ILE A 113 28.17 -3.22 -24.50
C ILE A 113 29.67 -2.86 -24.55
N ALA A 114 30.56 -3.85 -24.56
CA ALA A 114 32.01 -3.66 -24.60
C ALA A 114 32.63 -3.83 -26.01
N GLU A 115 33.66 -3.06 -26.31
CA GLU A 115 34.59 -3.34 -27.40
C GLU A 115 35.50 -4.53 -27.07
N THR A 116 36.19 -5.08 -28.07
CA THR A 116 37.22 -6.12 -27.86
C THR A 116 38.39 -5.63 -27.00
N SER A 117 38.63 -4.31 -27.01
CA SER A 117 39.58 -3.64 -26.12
C SER A 117 39.13 -3.62 -24.65
N GLY A 118 37.85 -3.86 -24.36
CA GLY A 118 37.25 -3.68 -23.03
C GLY A 118 36.88 -2.24 -22.68
N ARG A 119 36.92 -1.33 -23.68
CA ARG A 119 36.28 -0.02 -23.62
C ARG A 119 34.77 -0.13 -23.78
N ILE A 120 34.06 0.90 -23.32
CA ILE A 120 32.62 1.02 -23.55
C ILE A 120 32.42 1.33 -25.03
N LYS A 121 31.51 0.65 -25.73
CA LYS A 121 31.19 1.05 -27.10
C LYS A 121 30.54 2.45 -27.09
N PRO A 122 30.83 3.32 -28.07
CA PRO A 122 30.30 4.69 -28.08
C PRO A 122 28.78 4.81 -27.95
N ALA A 123 28.01 3.84 -28.48
CA ALA A 123 26.55 3.83 -28.39
C ALA A 123 26.00 3.63 -26.96
N TYR A 124 26.84 3.16 -26.03
CA TYR A 124 26.47 2.76 -24.67
C TYR A 124 27.18 3.60 -23.59
N ASP A 125 28.08 4.50 -23.99
CA ASP A 125 28.80 5.41 -23.10
C ASP A 125 27.91 6.59 -22.71
N SER A 126 27.94 7.00 -21.44
CA SER A 126 27.32 8.25 -20.98
C SER A 126 28.13 9.50 -21.37
N GLY A 127 29.28 9.31 -22.00
CA GLY A 127 30.18 10.37 -22.48
C GLY A 127 31.37 10.63 -21.56
N ASP A 128 31.51 9.90 -20.46
CA ASP A 128 32.62 10.04 -19.51
C ASP A 128 33.59 8.84 -19.50
N GLY A 129 33.29 7.79 -20.28
CA GLY A 129 34.11 6.60 -20.37
C GLY A 129 34.11 5.73 -19.12
N VAL A 130 33.24 6.00 -18.15
CA VAL A 130 33.13 5.30 -16.87
C VAL A 130 31.74 4.73 -16.67
N HIS A 131 30.70 5.48 -17.03
CA HIS A 131 29.32 5.12 -16.82
C HIS A 131 28.62 4.74 -18.13
N LEU A 132 27.61 3.88 -17.97
CA LEU A 132 26.75 3.44 -19.04
C LEU A 132 25.57 4.40 -19.17
N ASN A 133 25.08 4.61 -20.39
CA ASN A 133 23.87 5.36 -20.65
C ASN A 133 22.60 4.49 -20.48
N ASP A 134 21.42 5.12 -20.66
CA ASP A 134 20.13 4.45 -20.51
C ASP A 134 19.97 3.23 -21.44
N ALA A 135 20.51 3.28 -22.66
CA ALA A 135 20.43 2.17 -23.60
C ALA A 135 21.18 0.95 -23.08
N ALA A 136 22.36 1.14 -22.50
CA ALA A 136 23.10 0.06 -21.88
C ALA A 136 22.45 -0.44 -20.58
N HIS A 137 21.85 0.44 -19.78
CA HIS A 137 21.06 0.01 -18.62
C HIS A 137 19.86 -0.85 -19.02
N GLY A 138 19.24 -0.58 -20.18
CA GLY A 138 18.24 -1.47 -20.78
C GLY A 138 18.79 -2.88 -21.04
N VAL A 139 19.97 -2.99 -21.65
CA VAL A 139 20.65 -4.29 -21.85
C VAL A 139 20.91 -4.98 -20.51
N LEU A 140 21.44 -4.28 -19.50
CA LEU A 140 21.70 -4.86 -18.18
C LEU A 140 20.44 -5.41 -17.53
N PHE A 141 19.32 -4.68 -17.63
CA PHE A 141 18.03 -5.12 -17.12
C PHE A 141 17.58 -6.43 -17.76
N GLU A 142 17.63 -6.53 -19.09
CA GLU A 142 17.27 -7.77 -19.81
C GLU A 142 18.13 -8.96 -19.37
N ARG A 143 19.41 -8.74 -19.07
CA ARG A 143 20.32 -9.79 -18.58
C ARG A 143 19.94 -10.27 -17.18
N VAL A 144 19.49 -9.37 -16.30
CA VAL A 144 18.96 -9.74 -14.98
C VAL A 144 17.66 -10.52 -15.10
N VAL A 145 16.76 -10.12 -16.00
CA VAL A 145 15.51 -10.85 -16.27
C VAL A 145 15.81 -12.26 -16.78
N ALA A 146 16.71 -12.38 -17.75
CA ALA A 146 17.14 -13.66 -18.32
C ALA A 146 17.87 -14.57 -17.32
N ALA A 147 18.49 -14.01 -16.27
CA ALA A 147 19.10 -14.79 -15.20
C ALA A 147 18.08 -15.41 -14.23
N GLU A 148 16.78 -15.14 -14.42
CA GLU A 148 15.67 -15.73 -13.69
C GLU A 148 15.75 -15.58 -12.16
N VAL A 149 16.45 -14.54 -11.67
CA VAL A 149 16.61 -14.26 -10.22
C VAL A 149 15.25 -14.11 -9.51
N HIS A 150 14.22 -13.71 -10.26
CA HIS A 150 12.86 -13.57 -9.77
C HIS A 150 12.14 -14.90 -9.47
N LYS A 151 12.65 -16.05 -9.95
CA LYS A 151 12.01 -17.37 -9.75
C LYS A 151 12.35 -18.03 -8.41
N VAL A 152 13.17 -17.38 -7.58
CA VAL A 152 13.93 -18.04 -6.51
C VAL A 152 13.18 -18.09 -5.18
N ALA A 153 12.08 -17.34 -5.04
CA ALA A 153 11.16 -17.50 -3.92
C ALA A 153 9.73 -17.16 -4.34
N ALA A 154 8.76 -17.95 -3.89
CA ALA A 154 7.38 -17.52 -3.87
C ALA A 154 7.27 -16.27 -2.99
N LEU A 155 6.67 -15.19 -3.52
CA LEU A 155 6.42 -13.99 -2.73
C LEU A 155 5.48 -14.35 -1.58
N THR A 156 5.96 -14.30 -0.34
CA THR A 156 5.08 -14.41 0.83
C THR A 156 3.98 -13.35 0.78
N ASP A 157 2.84 -13.55 1.46
CA ASP A 157 1.75 -12.57 1.57
C ASP A 157 2.26 -11.19 1.96
N SER A 158 3.13 -11.13 2.96
CA SER A 158 3.70 -9.86 3.42
C SER A 158 4.54 -9.15 2.35
N VAL A 159 5.38 -9.89 1.61
CA VAL A 159 6.26 -9.31 0.58
C VAL A 159 5.45 -8.92 -0.66
N PHE A 160 4.48 -9.75 -1.06
CA PHE A 160 3.59 -9.42 -2.17
C PHE A 160 2.75 -8.18 -1.87
N LEU A 161 2.18 -8.07 -0.67
CA LEU A 161 1.43 -6.88 -0.27
C LEU A 161 2.32 -5.64 -0.22
N ASP A 162 3.58 -5.76 0.19
CA ASP A 162 4.54 -4.64 0.15
C ASP A 162 4.81 -4.20 -1.29
N LEU A 163 5.00 -5.16 -2.22
CA LEU A 163 5.16 -4.87 -3.65
C LEU A 163 3.95 -4.13 -4.23
N VAL A 164 2.72 -4.63 -3.98
CA VAL A 164 1.49 -3.99 -4.45
C VAL A 164 1.36 -2.59 -3.89
N GLN A 165 1.47 -2.46 -2.57
CA GLN A 165 1.32 -1.19 -1.89
C GLN A 165 2.40 -0.16 -2.32
N ARG A 166 3.65 -0.61 -2.52
CA ARG A 166 4.74 0.26 -2.98
C ARG A 166 4.53 0.73 -4.41
N ALA A 167 4.19 -0.18 -5.33
CA ALA A 167 3.97 0.16 -6.72
C ALA A 167 2.82 1.16 -6.86
N SER A 168 1.70 0.91 -6.17
CA SER A 168 0.57 1.84 -6.09
C SER A 168 0.96 3.20 -5.48
N PHE A 169 1.81 3.22 -4.45
CA PHE A 169 2.32 4.47 -3.89
C PHE A 169 3.16 5.28 -4.89
N ASP A 170 3.97 4.61 -5.71
CA ASP A 170 4.86 5.29 -6.65
C ASP A 170 4.08 6.13 -7.68
N PHE A 171 2.80 5.82 -7.96
CA PHE A 171 1.91 6.72 -8.71
C PHE A 171 1.79 8.10 -8.04
N PHE A 172 1.41 8.15 -6.77
CA PHE A 172 1.22 9.39 -6.01
C PHE A 172 2.53 10.18 -5.84
N TRP A 173 3.66 9.49 -5.88
CA TRP A 173 4.96 10.13 -5.75
C TRP A 173 5.50 10.68 -7.07
N LEU A 174 5.45 9.87 -8.13
CA LEU A 174 6.11 10.10 -9.42
C LEU A 174 5.20 10.80 -10.44
N GLU A 175 3.87 10.62 -10.37
CA GLU A 175 2.89 11.33 -11.22
C GLU A 175 2.38 12.63 -10.58
N ALA A 176 3.10 13.13 -9.58
CA ALA A 176 2.80 14.39 -8.92
C ALA A 176 3.70 15.52 -9.44
N ASN A 177 3.15 16.73 -9.52
CA ASN A 177 3.94 17.93 -9.71
C ASN A 177 4.57 18.32 -8.36
N ALA A 178 5.88 18.10 -8.22
CA ALA A 178 6.58 18.32 -6.96
C ALA A 178 6.57 19.79 -6.47
N SER A 179 6.38 20.76 -7.39
CA SER A 179 6.42 22.19 -7.04
C SER A 179 5.14 22.69 -6.37
N ASN A 180 3.98 22.15 -6.77
CA ASN A 180 2.67 22.57 -6.26
C ASN A 180 1.93 21.44 -5.52
N GLY A 181 2.45 20.21 -5.56
CA GLY A 181 1.93 19.05 -4.86
C GLY A 181 0.65 18.46 -5.45
N LEU A 182 0.23 18.88 -6.65
CA LEU A 182 -0.89 18.28 -7.38
C LEU A 182 -0.53 16.89 -7.91
N ILE A 183 -1.52 16.00 -7.95
CA ILE A 183 -1.37 14.62 -8.38
C ILE A 183 -2.32 14.38 -9.53
N LYS A 184 -1.84 13.76 -10.61
CA LYS A 184 -2.66 13.41 -11.75
C LYS A 184 -3.86 12.56 -11.36
N ASP A 185 -4.91 12.67 -12.16
CA ASP A 185 -6.06 11.78 -12.12
C ASP A 185 -5.67 10.34 -12.49
N ARG A 186 -4.89 10.20 -13.56
CA ARG A 186 -4.46 8.92 -14.12
C ARG A 186 -3.06 9.02 -14.71
N SER A 187 -2.40 7.88 -14.93
CA SER A 187 -1.02 7.88 -15.41
C SER A 187 -0.85 8.14 -16.92
N ALA A 188 -1.94 8.44 -17.64
CA ALA A 188 -1.87 8.91 -19.02
C ALA A 188 -1.02 10.19 -19.15
N SER A 189 -0.35 10.32 -20.29
CA SER A 189 0.39 11.54 -20.64
C SER A 189 -0.59 12.71 -20.77
N GLY A 190 -0.25 13.86 -20.16
CA GLY A 190 -1.07 15.07 -20.21
C GLY A 190 -2.35 15.04 -19.35
N ALA A 191 -2.57 14.03 -18.51
CA ALA A 191 -3.72 13.99 -17.61
C ALA A 191 -3.74 15.20 -16.65
N ALA A 192 -4.94 15.72 -16.39
CA ALA A 192 -5.18 16.76 -15.38
C ALA A 192 -4.97 16.21 -13.96
N CYS A 193 -4.92 17.11 -12.98
CA CYS A 193 -4.99 16.76 -11.57
C CYS A 193 -6.43 16.38 -11.19
N SER A 194 -6.61 15.33 -10.39
CA SER A 194 -7.85 15.07 -9.65
C SER A 194 -7.63 15.41 -8.18
N ILE A 195 -8.51 16.21 -7.58
CA ILE A 195 -8.37 16.56 -6.16
C ILE A 195 -8.61 15.36 -5.22
N ALA A 196 -9.39 14.37 -5.65
CA ALA A 196 -9.55 13.12 -4.90
C ALA A 196 -8.25 12.29 -4.90
N SER A 197 -7.57 12.21 -6.06
CA SER A 197 -6.24 11.60 -6.17
C SER A 197 -5.24 12.28 -5.22
N VAL A 198 -5.30 13.62 -5.08
CA VAL A 198 -4.51 14.35 -4.08
C VAL A 198 -4.86 13.93 -2.65
N GLY A 199 -6.14 13.79 -2.30
CA GLY A 199 -6.58 13.35 -0.97
C GLY A 199 -6.03 11.98 -0.56
N PHE A 200 -6.15 11.00 -1.46
CA PHE A 200 -5.55 9.69 -1.25
C PHE A 200 -4.02 9.76 -1.18
N GLY A 201 -3.39 10.51 -2.09
CA GLY A 201 -1.94 10.64 -2.17
C GLY A 201 -1.31 11.31 -0.94
N LEU A 202 -1.98 12.31 -0.36
CA LEU A 202 -1.56 12.90 0.92
C LEU A 202 -1.47 11.80 1.99
N THR A 203 -2.52 11.00 2.15
CA THR A 203 -2.53 9.88 3.10
C THR A 203 -1.43 8.86 2.78
N ALA A 204 -1.27 8.51 1.50
CA ALA A 204 -0.24 7.59 1.03
C ALA A 204 1.20 8.05 1.35
N ILE A 205 1.47 9.37 1.39
CA ILE A 205 2.77 9.90 1.81
C ILE A 205 3.12 9.51 3.25
N THR A 206 2.16 9.50 4.18
CA THR A 206 2.44 9.09 5.57
C THR A 206 2.79 7.62 5.68
N ILE A 207 2.13 6.80 4.85
CA ILE A 207 2.38 5.37 4.75
C ILE A 207 3.80 5.15 4.22
N ALA A 208 4.18 5.88 3.17
CA ALA A 208 5.51 5.80 2.59
C ALA A 208 6.63 6.23 3.54
N ILE A 209 6.38 7.22 4.41
CA ILE A 209 7.32 7.59 5.47
C ILE A 209 7.46 6.44 6.48
N ASP A 210 6.34 5.91 6.99
CA ASP A 210 6.34 4.80 7.95
C ASP A 210 6.98 3.52 7.40
N ARG A 211 6.87 3.30 6.09
CA ARG A 211 7.48 2.17 5.35
C ARG A 211 8.93 2.42 4.94
N GLY A 212 9.47 3.62 5.17
CA GLY A 212 10.84 3.99 4.80
C GLY A 212 11.05 4.14 3.29
N TRP A 213 9.98 4.28 2.51
CA TRP A 213 10.03 4.48 1.05
C TRP A 213 10.49 5.88 0.65
N ILE A 214 10.19 6.86 1.50
CA ILE A 214 10.64 8.24 1.40
C ILE A 214 11.05 8.74 2.79
N THR A 215 11.83 9.82 2.85
CA THR A 215 12.16 10.46 4.13
C THR A 215 10.99 11.31 4.64
N ARG A 216 10.89 11.47 5.96
CA ARG A 216 9.90 12.38 6.59
C ARG A 216 10.03 13.81 6.07
N GLU A 217 11.25 14.29 5.85
CA GLU A 217 11.53 15.62 5.33
C GLU A 217 10.98 15.81 3.90
N ALA A 218 11.19 14.84 3.02
CA ALA A 218 10.66 14.88 1.65
C ALA A 218 9.13 14.86 1.64
N GLY A 219 8.53 13.99 2.45
CA GLY A 219 7.08 13.92 2.61
C GLY A 219 6.49 15.21 3.18
N ARG A 220 7.09 15.77 4.23
CA ARG A 220 6.68 17.05 4.84
C ARG A 220 6.73 18.20 3.83
N THR A 221 7.80 18.29 3.05
CA THR A 221 7.95 19.32 2.00
C THR A 221 6.86 19.19 0.95
N ARG A 222 6.59 17.97 0.47
CA ARG A 222 5.53 17.72 -0.50
C ARG A 222 4.16 18.15 0.03
N VAL A 223 3.81 17.72 1.24
CA VAL A 223 2.53 18.06 1.89
C VAL A 223 2.38 19.56 2.09
N LEU A 224 3.41 20.25 2.59
CA LEU A 224 3.35 21.70 2.80
C LEU A 224 3.13 22.46 1.49
N ASN A 225 3.81 22.05 0.40
CA ASN A 225 3.60 22.65 -0.93
C ASN A 225 2.18 22.42 -1.44
N THR A 226 1.64 21.21 -1.29
CA THR A 226 0.24 20.90 -1.64
C THR A 226 -0.72 21.83 -0.89
N LEU A 227 -0.61 21.91 0.45
CA LEU A 227 -1.52 22.74 1.25
C LEU A 227 -1.39 24.24 0.92
N LYS A 228 -0.18 24.74 0.67
CA LYS A 228 0.03 26.12 0.22
C LYS A 228 -0.67 26.40 -1.11
N THR A 229 -0.65 25.46 -2.06
CA THR A 229 -1.39 25.57 -3.32
C THR A 229 -2.89 25.72 -3.08
N PHE A 230 -3.50 24.80 -2.33
CA PHE A 230 -4.95 24.82 -2.05
C PHE A 230 -5.39 26.02 -1.19
N TRP A 231 -4.48 26.56 -0.37
CA TRP A 231 -4.77 27.74 0.42
C TRP A 231 -4.69 29.04 -0.38
N THR A 232 -3.61 29.23 -1.14
CA THR A 232 -3.25 30.52 -1.75
C THR A 232 -3.85 30.76 -3.13
N LYS A 233 -4.23 29.71 -3.86
CA LYS A 233 -4.83 29.85 -5.19
C LYS A 233 -6.23 30.48 -5.09
N PRO A 234 -6.59 31.35 -6.05
CA PRO A 234 -7.80 32.16 -5.94
C PRO A 234 -9.08 31.32 -6.00
N GLN A 235 -10.03 31.62 -5.13
CA GLN A 235 -11.41 31.12 -5.21
C GLN A 235 -12.38 32.21 -5.67
N GLY A 236 -13.42 31.86 -6.41
CA GLY A 236 -14.37 32.82 -6.97
C GLY A 236 -15.45 32.21 -7.85
N ARG A 237 -16.42 33.04 -8.28
CA ARG A 237 -17.58 32.62 -9.11
C ARG A 237 -17.28 32.60 -10.60
N GLU A 238 -16.11 33.06 -11.00
CA GLU A 238 -15.71 33.18 -12.38
C GLU A 238 -15.58 31.80 -13.03
N THR A 239 -15.89 31.73 -14.32
CA THR A 239 -15.87 30.48 -15.11
C THR A 239 -14.46 29.93 -15.31
N SER A 240 -13.43 30.76 -15.16
CA SER A 240 -12.02 30.38 -15.27
C SER A 240 -11.15 31.12 -14.25
N GLY A 241 -9.88 30.70 -14.13
CA GLY A 241 -8.92 31.41 -13.31
C GLY A 241 -9.04 31.15 -11.79
N ARG A 242 -9.86 30.18 -11.37
CA ARG A 242 -10.11 29.84 -9.96
C ARG A 242 -9.81 28.37 -9.67
N ILE A 243 -9.34 28.08 -8.45
CA ILE A 243 -9.17 26.70 -7.94
C ILE A 243 -10.46 26.14 -7.34
N GLY A 244 -11.37 27.04 -6.93
CA GLY A 244 -12.57 26.67 -6.19
C GLY A 244 -13.48 27.85 -5.87
N TYR A 245 -14.50 27.62 -5.07
CA TYR A 245 -15.42 28.63 -4.56
C TYR A 245 -16.05 28.15 -3.26
N LYS A 246 -16.30 29.07 -2.31
CA LYS A 246 -16.95 28.76 -1.02
C LYS A 246 -16.24 27.66 -0.21
N GLY A 247 -14.91 27.58 -0.37
CA GLY A 247 -14.05 26.57 0.22
C GLY A 247 -14.06 25.22 -0.52
N PHE A 248 -15.02 24.96 -1.41
CA PHE A 248 -15.01 23.79 -2.29
C PHE A 248 -14.03 23.97 -3.45
N PHE A 249 -13.56 22.86 -4.01
CA PHE A 249 -12.60 22.84 -5.10
C PHE A 249 -13.18 22.17 -6.33
N TYR A 250 -12.68 22.58 -7.50
CA TYR A 250 -13.05 21.95 -8.76
C TYR A 250 -12.47 20.54 -8.83
N HIS A 251 -13.25 19.59 -9.36
CA HIS A 251 -12.86 18.18 -9.49
C HIS A 251 -11.50 18.05 -10.18
N PHE A 252 -11.37 18.72 -11.33
CA PHE A 252 -10.14 18.69 -12.14
C PHE A 252 -9.43 20.04 -12.18
N LEU A 253 -8.13 20.00 -11.91
CA LEU A 253 -7.24 21.15 -11.98
C LEU A 253 -6.17 20.94 -13.03
N ASP A 254 -5.77 22.00 -13.72
CA ASP A 254 -4.57 21.97 -14.55
C ASP A 254 -3.33 21.72 -13.66
N MET A 255 -2.50 20.76 -14.09
CA MET A 255 -1.36 20.25 -13.31
C MET A 255 -0.31 21.30 -12.96
N ASN A 256 -0.24 22.39 -13.71
CA ASN A 256 0.79 23.42 -13.52
C ASN A 256 0.25 24.63 -12.78
N THR A 257 -0.91 25.13 -13.22
CA THR A 257 -1.50 26.37 -12.72
C THR A 257 -2.32 26.18 -11.45
N ALA A 258 -2.80 24.96 -11.19
CA ALA A 258 -3.75 24.62 -10.12
C ALA A 258 -5.09 25.35 -10.23
N LEU A 259 -5.53 25.61 -11.47
CA LEU A 259 -6.80 26.27 -11.77
C LEU A 259 -7.72 25.28 -12.47
N ARG A 260 -9.04 25.51 -12.36
CA ARG A 260 -10.08 24.68 -13.00
C ARG A 260 -9.73 24.35 -14.44
N THR A 261 -9.87 23.08 -14.80
CA THR A 261 -9.79 22.60 -16.19
C THR A 261 -10.99 21.73 -16.55
N TRP A 262 -11.12 21.41 -17.84
CA TRP A 262 -12.16 20.56 -18.43
C TRP A 262 -13.60 20.97 -18.10
N ASN A 263 -13.81 22.26 -17.82
CA ASN A 263 -15.10 22.79 -17.35
C ASN A 263 -15.70 22.00 -16.18
N SER A 264 -14.86 21.38 -15.35
CA SER A 264 -15.30 20.54 -14.23
C SER A 264 -16.14 21.30 -13.21
N GLU A 265 -16.98 20.59 -12.47
CA GLU A 265 -17.77 21.09 -11.36
C GLU A 265 -16.90 21.34 -10.12
N LEU A 266 -17.36 22.22 -9.23
CA LEU A 266 -17.01 22.07 -7.82
C LEU A 266 -17.61 20.76 -7.36
N SER A 267 -16.75 19.80 -7.02
CA SER A 267 -17.21 18.49 -6.59
C SER A 267 -17.28 18.43 -5.08
N SER A 268 -18.48 18.13 -4.58
CA SER A 268 -18.74 17.97 -3.15
C SER A 268 -17.97 16.76 -2.57
N ILE A 269 -17.99 15.63 -3.27
CA ILE A 269 -17.35 14.39 -2.83
C ILE A 269 -15.82 14.43 -2.99
N ASP A 270 -15.30 14.95 -4.11
CA ASP A 270 -13.84 15.00 -4.31
C ASP A 270 -13.19 16.03 -3.39
N THR A 271 -13.90 17.12 -3.06
CA THR A 271 -13.49 18.03 -1.99
C THR A 271 -13.43 17.29 -0.65
N ALA A 272 -14.42 16.44 -0.32
CA ALA A 272 -14.40 15.67 0.92
C ALA A 272 -13.25 14.66 0.99
N LEU A 273 -12.93 13.98 -0.11
CA LEU A 273 -11.80 13.05 -0.20
C LEU A 273 -10.45 13.78 -0.07
N LEU A 274 -10.30 14.95 -0.71
CA LEU A 274 -9.16 15.84 -0.49
C LEU A 274 -9.00 16.19 0.99
N LEU A 275 -10.09 16.65 1.62
CA LEU A 275 -10.08 17.08 3.02
C LEU A 275 -9.77 15.92 3.98
N ALA A 276 -10.21 14.70 3.68
CA ALA A 276 -9.84 13.53 4.47
C ALA A 276 -8.32 13.33 4.49
N GLY A 277 -7.65 13.41 3.34
CA GLY A 277 -6.19 13.40 3.27
C GLY A 277 -5.53 14.54 4.04
N ILE A 278 -6.03 15.77 3.89
CA ILE A 278 -5.51 16.95 4.60
C ILE A 278 -5.62 16.79 6.12
N LEU A 279 -6.76 16.32 6.63
CA LEU A 279 -6.99 16.12 8.05
C LEU A 279 -6.20 14.93 8.60
N ASP A 280 -5.91 13.91 7.80
CA ASP A 280 -4.98 12.84 8.17
C ASP A 280 -3.55 13.39 8.35
N MET A 281 -3.07 14.24 7.43
CA MET A 281 -1.74 14.85 7.53
C MET A 281 -1.57 15.70 8.78
N LYS A 282 -2.62 16.45 9.15
CA LYS A 282 -2.67 17.23 10.39
C LYS A 282 -2.36 16.36 11.61
N GLN A 283 -2.90 15.14 11.65
CA GLN A 283 -2.70 14.22 12.76
C GLN A 283 -1.34 13.50 12.70
N TYR A 284 -0.67 13.44 11.54
CA TYR A 284 0.63 12.78 11.38
C TYR A 284 1.84 13.70 11.66
N PHE A 285 1.75 14.96 11.24
CA PHE A 285 2.83 15.95 11.37
C PHE A 285 2.65 16.77 12.65
N THR A 286 3.05 16.20 13.78
CA THR A 286 2.79 16.73 15.14
C THR A 286 4.03 17.22 15.88
N SER A 287 5.22 17.18 15.27
CA SER A 287 6.43 17.71 15.93
C SER A 287 6.38 19.23 16.03
N SER A 288 7.35 19.80 16.78
CA SER A 288 7.52 21.24 16.96
C SER A 288 8.19 21.94 15.76
N ASP A 289 8.53 21.20 14.69
CA ASP A 289 9.10 21.76 13.47
C ASP A 289 8.16 22.80 12.84
N ALA A 290 8.72 23.93 12.38
CA ALA A 290 7.93 25.03 11.84
C ALA A 290 7.08 24.65 10.62
N ALA A 291 7.59 23.79 9.73
CA ALA A 291 6.83 23.32 8.58
C ALA A 291 5.69 22.39 9.00
N GLU A 292 5.86 21.58 10.06
CA GLU A 292 4.77 20.76 10.60
C GLU A 292 3.71 21.62 11.32
N ASN A 293 4.12 22.70 11.99
CA ASN A 293 3.19 23.69 12.54
C ASN A 293 2.34 24.33 11.43
N ASP A 294 2.97 24.74 10.33
CA ASP A 294 2.30 25.31 9.15
C ASP A 294 1.32 24.32 8.52
N ILE A 295 1.70 23.03 8.40
CA ILE A 295 0.82 21.98 7.88
C ILE A 295 -0.47 21.91 8.70
N ARG A 296 -0.38 21.90 10.03
CA ARG A 296 -1.57 21.83 10.90
C ARG A 296 -2.44 23.07 10.78
N ALA A 297 -1.82 24.26 10.75
CA ALA A 297 -2.54 25.52 10.59
C ALA A 297 -3.26 25.65 9.23
N LEU A 298 -2.59 25.24 8.14
CA LEU A 298 -3.17 25.25 6.80
C LEU A 298 -4.27 24.20 6.64
N ALA A 299 -4.10 23.01 7.23
CA ALA A 299 -5.14 21.98 7.22
C ALA A 299 -6.45 22.51 7.84
N ASP A 300 -6.36 23.15 9.01
CA ASP A 300 -7.50 23.80 9.67
C ASP A 300 -8.08 24.92 8.81
N SER A 301 -7.23 25.80 8.29
CA SER A 301 -7.68 26.94 7.47
C SER A 301 -8.42 26.48 6.21
N ILE A 302 -7.93 25.45 5.53
CA ILE A 302 -8.56 24.89 4.33
C ILE A 302 -9.90 24.25 4.67
N TYR A 303 -9.93 23.37 5.68
CA TYR A 303 -11.15 22.66 6.07
C TYR A 303 -12.23 23.60 6.63
N TYR A 304 -11.86 24.56 7.47
CA TYR A 304 -12.80 25.50 8.09
C TYR A 304 -13.35 26.53 7.09
N ARG A 305 -12.72 26.71 5.93
CA ARG A 305 -13.23 27.59 4.87
C ARG A 305 -14.41 26.98 4.09
N VAL A 306 -14.62 25.67 4.18
CA VAL A 306 -15.63 24.94 3.39
C VAL A 306 -17.03 25.24 3.90
N ASP A 307 -17.86 25.89 3.09
CA ASP A 307 -19.22 26.29 3.43
C ASP A 307 -20.22 25.16 3.15
N TRP A 308 -20.24 24.12 3.99
CA TRP A 308 -21.06 22.93 3.76
C TRP A 308 -22.56 23.22 3.67
N ASN A 309 -23.06 24.25 4.38
CA ASN A 309 -24.45 24.68 4.27
C ASN A 309 -24.76 25.29 2.90
N TRP A 310 -23.83 26.03 2.31
CA TRP A 310 -24.01 26.54 0.95
C TRP A 310 -24.18 25.41 -0.08
N MET A 311 -23.38 24.34 0.01
CA MET A 311 -23.46 23.19 -0.90
C MET A 311 -24.74 22.34 -0.72
N ARG A 312 -25.55 22.59 0.31
CA ARG A 312 -26.87 21.95 0.41
C ARG A 312 -27.90 22.57 -0.52
N ASN A 313 -27.70 23.82 -0.95
CA ASN A 313 -28.68 24.59 -1.70
C ASN A 313 -30.09 24.51 -1.05
N PHE A 314 -30.14 24.79 0.25
CA PHE A 314 -31.36 24.75 1.10
C PHE A 314 -32.04 23.37 1.25
N GLN A 315 -31.46 22.29 0.74
CA GLN A 315 -32.00 20.93 0.91
C GLN A 315 -31.45 20.23 2.17
N PRO A 316 -32.04 19.13 2.65
CA PRO A 316 -31.49 18.34 3.76
C PRO A 316 -30.13 17.73 3.46
N ASN A 317 -29.96 17.19 2.25
CA ASN A 317 -28.74 16.55 1.77
C ASN A 317 -27.81 17.55 1.06
N ILE A 318 -26.56 17.16 0.84
CA ILE A 318 -25.58 17.92 0.05
C ILE A 318 -25.79 17.59 -1.45
N THR A 319 -25.70 18.58 -2.35
CA THR A 319 -25.79 18.35 -3.80
C THR A 319 -24.50 17.74 -4.35
N GLY A 320 -24.57 17.08 -5.52
CA GLY A 320 -23.41 16.59 -6.26
C GLY A 320 -22.33 17.65 -6.47
N GLY A 321 -22.71 18.89 -6.75
CA GLY A 321 -21.75 19.95 -7.02
C GLY A 321 -22.36 21.23 -7.57
N TRP A 322 -21.50 22.10 -8.08
CA TRP A 322 -21.88 23.40 -8.62
C TRP A 322 -20.98 23.80 -9.79
N PHE A 323 -21.56 24.38 -10.83
CA PHE A 323 -20.86 24.98 -11.95
C PHE A 323 -21.03 26.51 -11.93
N PRO A 324 -19.99 27.28 -12.27
CA PRO A 324 -20.12 28.72 -12.46
C PRO A 324 -21.04 29.08 -13.63
N GLU A 325 -21.16 28.21 -14.63
CA GLU A 325 -22.02 28.43 -15.79
C GLU A 325 -23.51 28.24 -15.49
N SER A 326 -23.87 27.26 -14.65
CA SER A 326 -25.25 26.77 -14.54
C SER A 326 -25.78 26.65 -13.12
N GLY A 327 -24.96 26.89 -12.10
CA GLY A 327 -25.36 26.77 -10.70
C GLY A 327 -25.24 25.35 -10.17
N PHE A 328 -26.08 25.00 -9.20
CA PHE A 328 -26.02 23.70 -8.53
C PHE A 328 -26.49 22.56 -9.44
N ILE A 329 -25.83 21.41 -9.33
CA ILE A 329 -26.30 20.17 -9.94
C ILE A 329 -27.65 19.80 -9.30
N ASN A 330 -28.63 19.44 -10.14
CA ASN A 330 -29.99 19.15 -9.68
C ASN A 330 -30.16 17.70 -9.20
N TRP A 331 -29.28 17.27 -8.30
CA TRP A 331 -29.35 15.98 -7.62
C TRP A 331 -28.62 16.05 -6.27
N TRP A 332 -29.09 15.27 -5.29
CA TRP A 332 -28.58 15.27 -3.93
C TRP A 332 -28.19 13.88 -3.46
N TRP A 333 -27.10 13.82 -2.72
CA TRP A 333 -26.57 12.58 -2.14
C TRP A 333 -27.55 12.00 -1.12
N ALA A 334 -28.19 10.89 -1.47
CA ALA A 334 -28.85 9.98 -0.53
C ALA A 334 -28.09 8.67 -0.53
N GLY A 335 -27.73 8.16 0.65
CA GLY A 335 -26.96 6.94 0.77
C GLY A 335 -27.82 5.69 0.52
N TYR A 336 -27.26 4.50 0.49
CA TYR A 336 -25.86 4.20 0.77
C TYR A 336 -25.00 4.33 -0.50
N ASN A 337 -23.87 5.04 -0.40
CA ASN A 337 -22.84 5.18 -1.42
C ASN A 337 -21.55 5.74 -0.77
N GLU A 338 -20.56 6.12 -1.57
CA GLU A 338 -19.23 6.59 -1.15
C GLU A 338 -19.24 7.85 -0.28
N ALA A 339 -20.31 8.64 -0.30
CA ALA A 339 -20.35 9.99 0.24
C ALA A 339 -20.62 10.09 1.75
N MET A 340 -20.41 8.99 2.49
CA MET A 340 -20.56 8.98 3.95
C MET A 340 -19.55 9.92 4.63
N ILE A 341 -18.28 9.87 4.22
CA ILE A 341 -17.22 10.73 4.76
C ILE A 341 -17.52 12.22 4.56
N MET A 342 -18.12 12.59 3.42
CA MET A 342 -18.55 13.96 3.12
C MET A 342 -19.58 14.46 4.14
N ASN A 343 -20.58 13.65 4.47
CA ASN A 343 -21.59 14.00 5.47
C ASN A 343 -20.98 14.14 6.88
N ILE A 344 -20.05 13.23 7.24
CA ILE A 344 -19.37 13.27 8.55
C ILE A 344 -18.51 14.52 8.68
N LEU A 345 -17.74 14.88 7.64
CA LEU A 345 -16.98 16.12 7.58
C LEU A 345 -17.90 17.35 7.68
N GLY A 346 -18.98 17.39 6.90
CA GLY A 346 -19.92 18.50 6.94
C GLY A 346 -20.60 18.68 8.29
N LEU A 347 -20.94 17.59 9.00
CA LEU A 347 -21.47 17.66 10.37
C LEU A 347 -20.38 18.10 11.37
N GLY A 348 -19.15 17.65 11.15
CA GLY A 348 -17.99 17.86 11.98
C GLY A 348 -17.40 19.27 11.91
N SER A 349 -17.66 20.04 10.84
CA SER A 349 -17.09 21.37 10.65
C SER A 349 -17.38 22.32 11.83
N PRO A 350 -16.38 23.04 12.36
CA PRO A 350 -16.59 23.99 13.45
C PRO A 350 -17.14 25.35 12.99
N THR A 351 -17.09 25.67 11.69
CA THR A 351 -17.43 26.98 11.13
C THR A 351 -18.74 26.96 10.36
N HIS A 352 -18.86 26.06 9.39
CA HIS A 352 -20.00 25.99 8.47
C HIS A 352 -20.69 24.62 8.51
N ALA A 353 -20.88 24.08 9.70
CA ALA A 353 -21.46 22.74 9.86
C ALA A 353 -22.89 22.64 9.30
N ILE A 354 -23.17 21.52 8.63
CA ILE A 354 -24.54 21.13 8.32
C ILE A 354 -25.24 20.71 9.63
N GLN A 355 -26.53 21.02 9.74
CA GLN A 355 -27.33 20.69 10.91
C GLN A 355 -28.28 19.52 10.66
N SER A 356 -28.75 18.90 11.75
CA SER A 356 -29.84 17.94 11.74
C SER A 356 -31.06 18.52 10.99
N PRO A 357 -31.78 17.72 10.17
CA PRO A 357 -31.75 16.26 10.09
C PRO A 357 -30.89 15.66 8.95
N THR A 358 -29.78 16.28 8.52
CA THR A 358 -29.00 15.79 7.35
C THR A 358 -28.61 14.31 7.42
N TRP A 359 -28.20 13.76 8.58
CA TRP A 359 -27.87 12.33 8.67
C TRP A 359 -29.07 11.40 8.45
N ASN A 360 -30.26 11.81 8.91
CA ASN A 360 -31.49 11.06 8.66
C ASN A 360 -31.87 11.12 7.17
N ALA A 361 -31.68 12.27 6.53
CA ALA A 361 -31.88 12.41 5.09
C ALA A 361 -30.87 11.58 4.28
N TRP A 362 -29.62 11.50 4.74
CA TRP A 362 -28.60 10.63 4.15
C TRP A 362 -28.98 9.15 4.22
N THR A 363 -29.38 8.66 5.41
CA THR A 363 -29.75 7.26 5.62
C THR A 363 -31.10 6.86 5.00
N SER A 364 -31.91 7.84 4.58
CA SER A 364 -33.24 7.59 3.99
C SER A 364 -33.22 6.81 2.66
N GLY A 365 -32.12 6.87 1.91
CA GLY A 365 -32.00 6.13 0.65
C GLY A 365 -31.60 4.65 0.81
N TYR A 366 -31.31 4.21 2.05
CA TYR A 366 -30.72 2.89 2.30
C TYR A 366 -31.64 1.76 1.85
N GLN A 367 -31.10 0.87 1.01
CA GLN A 367 -31.79 -0.33 0.56
C GLN A 367 -31.25 -1.54 1.31
N TRP A 368 -32.02 -2.09 2.25
CA TRP A 368 -31.66 -3.29 3.01
C TRP A 368 -32.13 -4.54 2.26
N GLN A 369 -31.20 -5.33 1.71
CA GLN A 369 -31.54 -6.49 0.88
C GLN A 369 -30.67 -7.70 1.21
N THR A 370 -31.14 -8.88 0.79
CA THR A 370 -30.36 -10.12 0.80
C THR A 370 -29.87 -10.42 -0.60
N GLN A 371 -28.55 -10.54 -0.76
CA GLN A 371 -27.91 -10.91 -2.03
C GLN A 371 -26.89 -12.01 -1.76
N TYR A 372 -26.96 -13.12 -2.49
CA TYR A 372 -26.01 -14.24 -2.40
C TYR A 372 -25.76 -14.72 -0.95
N GLY A 373 -26.83 -14.82 -0.16
CA GLY A 373 -26.78 -15.27 1.25
C GLY A 373 -26.34 -14.20 2.27
N GLN A 374 -26.05 -12.98 1.83
CA GLN A 374 -25.64 -11.87 2.68
C GLN A 374 -26.75 -10.83 2.79
N THR A 375 -27.08 -10.38 4.01
CA THR A 375 -28.08 -9.31 4.23
C THR A 375 -27.40 -8.03 4.70
N TYR A 376 -27.52 -6.95 3.93
CA TYR A 376 -26.78 -5.69 4.14
C TYR A 376 -27.47 -4.50 3.43
N VAL A 377 -26.99 -3.29 3.68
CA VAL A 377 -27.36 -2.10 2.89
C VAL A 377 -26.60 -2.13 1.58
N ILE A 378 -27.31 -2.27 0.46
CA ILE A 378 -26.70 -2.50 -0.85
C ILE A 378 -26.19 -1.22 -1.50
N PHE A 379 -25.04 -1.33 -2.17
CA PHE A 379 -24.58 -0.43 -3.22
C PHE A 379 -23.69 -1.26 -4.16
N PRO A 380 -24.08 -1.47 -5.44
CA PRO A 380 -23.43 -2.49 -6.25
C PRO A 380 -21.92 -2.29 -6.51
N PRO A 381 -21.43 -1.08 -6.82
CA PRO A 381 -19.99 -0.86 -7.00
C PRO A 381 -19.23 -0.92 -5.66
N LEU A 382 -18.19 -1.74 -5.55
CA LEU A 382 -17.50 -1.94 -4.27
C LEU A 382 -16.83 -0.68 -3.70
N PHE A 383 -16.47 0.32 -4.52
CA PHE A 383 -15.85 1.55 -4.03
C PHE A 383 -16.72 2.31 -3.01
N GLY A 384 -18.05 2.24 -3.13
CA GLY A 384 -18.96 2.87 -2.16
C GLY A 384 -18.92 2.22 -0.78
N HIS A 385 -18.45 0.96 -0.70
CA HIS A 385 -18.16 0.24 0.54
C HIS A 385 -16.72 0.44 1.04
N GLN A 386 -15.88 1.20 0.33
CA GLN A 386 -14.44 1.31 0.57
C GLN A 386 -13.97 2.74 0.87
N TYR A 387 -14.41 3.76 0.11
CA TYR A 387 -13.80 5.10 0.18
C TYR A 387 -13.88 5.72 1.58
N SER A 388 -15.05 5.67 2.21
CA SER A 388 -15.18 6.19 3.58
C SER A 388 -14.40 5.35 4.61
N HIS A 389 -14.24 4.05 4.35
CA HIS A 389 -13.41 3.15 5.16
C HIS A 389 -11.91 3.35 4.95
N CYS A 390 -11.47 4.11 3.95
CA CYS A 390 -10.03 4.41 3.81
C CYS A 390 -9.50 5.20 5.02
N TRP A 391 -10.36 6.02 5.63
CA TRP A 391 -10.01 6.89 6.76
C TRP A 391 -10.79 6.62 8.04
N ILE A 392 -12.09 6.33 7.95
CA ILE A 392 -12.94 6.17 9.14
C ILE A 392 -12.99 4.70 9.55
N ASP A 393 -12.69 4.43 10.82
CA ASP A 393 -12.82 3.10 11.39
C ASP A 393 -14.23 2.86 11.91
N PHE A 394 -15.00 2.08 11.16
CA PHE A 394 -16.37 1.73 11.52
C PHE A 394 -16.51 0.44 12.33
N ARG A 395 -15.41 -0.22 12.74
CA ARG A 395 -15.47 -1.53 13.41
C ARG A 395 -16.19 -1.50 14.77
N ASN A 396 -16.14 -0.38 15.47
CA ASN A 396 -16.63 -0.30 16.86
C ASN A 396 -17.73 0.76 17.07
N ILE A 397 -18.25 1.32 15.98
CA ILE A 397 -19.27 2.38 16.03
C ILE A 397 -20.46 2.05 15.15
N GLN A 398 -21.63 2.50 15.59
CA GLN A 398 -22.89 2.36 14.85
C GLN A 398 -23.70 3.64 15.00
N ASP A 399 -24.34 4.06 13.92
CA ASP A 399 -25.43 5.02 13.98
C ASP A 399 -26.75 4.33 14.36
N ALA A 400 -27.85 5.10 14.41
CA ALA A 400 -29.17 4.57 14.74
C ALA A 400 -29.65 3.50 13.75
N TYR A 401 -29.42 3.68 12.44
CA TYR A 401 -29.88 2.74 11.41
C TYR A 401 -29.20 1.38 11.59
N MET A 402 -27.86 1.38 11.64
CA MET A 402 -27.07 0.15 11.68
C MET A 402 -27.21 -0.58 13.01
N ARG A 403 -27.36 0.15 14.12
CA ARG A 403 -27.73 -0.44 15.41
C ARG A 403 -29.06 -1.18 15.34
N GLY A 404 -30.06 -0.61 14.67
CA GLY A 404 -31.35 -1.28 14.40
C GLY A 404 -31.24 -2.53 13.53
N LYS A 405 -30.12 -2.72 12.81
CA LYS A 405 -29.81 -3.94 12.03
C LYS A 405 -28.88 -4.92 12.75
N GLY A 406 -28.36 -4.56 13.93
CA GLY A 406 -27.46 -5.40 14.72
C GLY A 406 -26.06 -5.57 14.12
N ILE A 407 -25.65 -4.73 13.15
CA ILE A 407 -24.32 -4.78 12.54
C ILE A 407 -23.74 -3.37 12.40
N ASN A 408 -22.42 -3.23 12.26
CA ASN A 408 -21.78 -1.95 11.96
C ASN A 408 -21.50 -1.81 10.45
N TYR A 409 -20.98 -0.65 10.01
CA TYR A 409 -20.67 -0.45 8.59
C TYR A 409 -19.46 -1.26 8.10
N PHE A 410 -18.58 -1.74 8.99
CA PHE A 410 -17.50 -2.65 8.63
C PHE A 410 -18.03 -4.03 8.24
N GLU A 411 -18.92 -4.59 9.06
CA GLU A 411 -19.63 -5.83 8.76
C GLU A 411 -20.53 -5.66 7.53
N ASN A 412 -21.16 -4.51 7.34
CA ASN A 412 -21.92 -4.22 6.11
C ASN A 412 -21.04 -4.31 4.85
N SER A 413 -19.86 -3.68 4.86
CA SER A 413 -18.90 -3.73 3.74
C SER A 413 -18.30 -5.12 3.54
N ARG A 414 -18.07 -5.88 4.61
CA ARG A 414 -17.68 -7.30 4.53
C ARG A 414 -18.74 -8.15 3.84
N ARG A 415 -20.02 -7.99 4.22
CA ARG A 415 -21.15 -8.68 3.57
C ARG A 415 -21.27 -8.32 2.11
N ALA A 416 -21.17 -7.03 1.76
CA ALA A 416 -21.19 -6.57 0.38
C ALA A 416 -20.05 -7.18 -0.44
N THR A 417 -18.83 -7.22 0.11
CA THR A 417 -17.66 -7.82 -0.53
C THR A 417 -17.84 -9.32 -0.77
N LEU A 418 -18.31 -10.07 0.24
CA LEU A 418 -18.59 -11.50 0.11
C LEU A 418 -19.68 -11.78 -0.93
N ALA A 419 -20.73 -10.94 -0.98
CA ALA A 419 -21.79 -11.04 -1.98
C ALA A 419 -21.28 -10.74 -3.40
N ALA A 420 -20.43 -9.73 -3.57
CA ALA A 420 -19.79 -9.40 -4.85
C ALA A 420 -18.89 -10.53 -5.36
N ARG A 421 -18.09 -11.12 -4.48
CA ARG A 421 -17.29 -12.31 -4.82
C ARG A 421 -18.17 -13.51 -5.17
N ALA A 422 -19.23 -13.76 -4.39
CA ALA A 422 -20.18 -14.84 -4.66
C ALA A 422 -20.91 -14.66 -6.01
N TYR A 423 -21.25 -13.42 -6.37
CA TYR A 423 -21.79 -13.08 -7.69
C TYR A 423 -20.79 -13.45 -8.81
N ALA A 424 -19.51 -13.08 -8.67
CA ALA A 424 -18.48 -13.43 -9.65
C ALA A 424 -18.26 -14.95 -9.75
N ILE A 425 -18.34 -15.68 -8.64
CA ILE A 425 -18.28 -17.17 -8.63
C ILE A 425 -19.48 -17.77 -9.35
N ALA A 426 -20.69 -17.27 -9.08
CA ALA A 426 -21.90 -17.74 -9.74
C ALA A 426 -21.91 -17.40 -11.24
N ASN A 427 -21.25 -16.29 -11.62
CA ASN A 427 -21.07 -15.83 -12.99
C ASN A 427 -22.35 -15.92 -13.84
N PRO A 428 -23.46 -15.28 -13.44
CA PRO A 428 -24.75 -15.47 -14.08
C PRO A 428 -24.79 -15.00 -15.54
N ARG A 429 -23.83 -14.18 -15.97
CA ARG A 429 -23.68 -13.67 -17.35
C ARG A 429 -22.65 -14.46 -18.18
N GLY A 430 -22.01 -15.49 -17.61
CA GLY A 430 -21.04 -16.32 -18.32
C GLY A 430 -19.79 -15.58 -18.80
N HIS A 431 -19.36 -14.52 -18.08
CA HIS A 431 -18.16 -13.76 -18.41
C HIS A 431 -16.90 -14.61 -18.25
N LYS A 432 -15.96 -14.49 -19.17
CA LYS A 432 -14.72 -15.26 -19.19
C LYS A 432 -13.85 -14.90 -17.99
N GLY A 433 -13.40 -15.93 -17.29
CA GLY A 433 -12.46 -15.82 -16.17
C GLY A 433 -13.09 -15.47 -14.84
N TYR A 434 -14.31 -14.92 -14.79
CA TYR A 434 -15.03 -14.66 -13.52
C TYR A 434 -15.03 -15.90 -12.64
N GLY A 435 -14.72 -15.73 -11.36
CA GLY A 435 -14.64 -16.84 -10.44
C GLY A 435 -14.05 -16.48 -9.09
N GLU A 436 -13.60 -17.51 -8.39
CA GLU A 436 -13.15 -17.41 -7.00
C GLU A 436 -12.00 -16.41 -6.78
N ASN A 437 -11.08 -16.34 -7.75
CA ASN A 437 -9.87 -15.50 -7.70
C ASN A 437 -9.83 -14.42 -8.80
N VAL A 438 -10.92 -14.27 -9.56
CA VAL A 438 -11.09 -13.21 -10.56
C VAL A 438 -12.48 -12.60 -10.31
N TRP A 439 -12.50 -11.65 -9.41
CA TRP A 439 -13.67 -10.89 -8.99
C TRP A 439 -13.25 -9.46 -8.66
N GLY A 440 -14.21 -8.55 -8.62
CA GLY A 440 -13.94 -7.13 -8.37
C GLY A 440 -14.70 -6.24 -9.33
N LEU A 441 -15.97 -5.99 -9.02
CA LEU A 441 -16.85 -5.10 -9.77
C LEU A 441 -16.93 -3.75 -9.05
N THR A 442 -16.42 -2.71 -9.69
CA THR A 442 -16.46 -1.33 -9.20
C THR A 442 -16.44 -0.35 -10.37
N ALA A 443 -16.57 0.95 -10.11
CA ALA A 443 -16.41 1.95 -11.15
C ALA A 443 -14.97 1.97 -11.67
N CYS A 444 -14.80 1.85 -12.99
CA CYS A 444 -13.49 1.73 -13.63
C CYS A 444 -13.60 2.02 -15.14
N ASP A 445 -12.45 2.09 -15.83
CA ASP A 445 -12.39 2.00 -17.28
C ASP A 445 -12.81 0.62 -17.79
N GLY A 446 -13.29 0.59 -19.03
CA GLY A 446 -13.54 -0.65 -19.76
C GLY A 446 -13.41 -0.45 -21.26
N PRO A 447 -13.69 -1.50 -22.05
CA PRO A 447 -13.54 -1.48 -23.50
C PRO A 447 -14.31 -0.34 -24.20
N ASN A 448 -15.42 0.09 -23.60
CA ASN A 448 -16.30 1.15 -24.12
C ASN A 448 -16.23 2.44 -23.29
N GLY A 449 -15.14 2.65 -22.55
CA GLY A 449 -14.95 3.78 -21.65
C GLY A 449 -15.32 3.50 -20.20
N TYR A 450 -15.33 4.57 -19.41
CA TYR A 450 -15.57 4.54 -17.97
C TYR A 450 -17.03 4.24 -17.63
N SER A 451 -17.26 3.36 -16.65
CA SER A 451 -18.61 3.04 -16.18
C SER A 451 -18.61 2.62 -14.71
N ALA A 452 -19.66 2.99 -13.98
CA ALA A 452 -19.90 2.52 -12.62
C ALA A 452 -20.42 1.08 -12.64
N ARG A 453 -19.50 0.11 -12.66
CA ARG A 453 -19.81 -1.34 -12.62
C ARG A 453 -19.97 -1.80 -11.18
N GLY A 454 -20.84 -2.77 -10.97
CA GLY A 454 -21.12 -3.26 -9.62
C GLY A 454 -22.01 -4.48 -9.63
N ALA A 455 -21.89 -5.30 -8.59
CA ALA A 455 -22.85 -6.35 -8.28
C ALA A 455 -22.62 -6.83 -6.85
N PRO A 456 -23.64 -7.37 -6.16
CA PRO A 456 -25.06 -7.50 -6.55
C PRO A 456 -25.97 -6.39 -5.94
N PRO A 457 -27.13 -6.07 -6.54
CA PRO A 457 -27.62 -6.52 -7.85
C PRO A 457 -26.73 -6.04 -8.99
N ALA A 458 -26.74 -6.75 -10.12
CA ALA A 458 -25.86 -6.42 -11.24
C ALA A 458 -26.18 -5.02 -11.81
N GLN A 459 -25.16 -4.17 -11.89
CA GLN A 459 -25.17 -2.83 -12.44
C GLN A 459 -24.01 -2.73 -13.44
N ASN A 460 -24.33 -2.48 -14.72
CA ASN A 460 -23.35 -2.30 -15.79
C ASN A 460 -22.28 -3.41 -15.91
N ASP A 461 -22.56 -4.64 -15.45
CA ASP A 461 -21.64 -5.77 -15.57
C ASP A 461 -21.44 -6.18 -17.05
N ASP A 462 -20.33 -5.77 -17.65
CA ASP A 462 -19.93 -6.11 -19.02
C ASP A 462 -18.78 -7.13 -19.06
N GLY A 463 -18.49 -7.77 -17.91
CA GLY A 463 -17.37 -8.69 -17.74
C GLY A 463 -16.02 -8.02 -17.48
N THR A 464 -15.99 -6.71 -17.27
CA THR A 464 -14.77 -5.99 -16.86
C THR A 464 -14.53 -6.16 -15.37
N ILE A 465 -13.29 -6.44 -14.98
CA ILE A 465 -12.84 -6.56 -13.58
C ILE A 465 -11.86 -5.43 -13.28
N ALA A 466 -12.03 -4.81 -12.12
CA ALA A 466 -11.12 -3.82 -11.57
C ALA A 466 -10.39 -4.41 -10.34
N PRO A 467 -9.05 -4.56 -10.39
CA PRO A 467 -8.27 -5.09 -9.26
C PRO A 467 -8.46 -4.33 -7.94
N THR A 468 -8.68 -3.00 -7.99
CA THR A 468 -8.92 -2.19 -6.79
C THR A 468 -10.09 -2.70 -5.95
N ALA A 469 -11.15 -3.21 -6.60
CA ALA A 469 -12.33 -3.70 -5.91
C ALA A 469 -12.02 -4.87 -4.96
N ALA A 470 -11.15 -5.80 -5.37
CA ALA A 470 -10.71 -6.89 -4.52
C ALA A 470 -9.61 -6.43 -3.55
N ALA A 471 -8.63 -5.67 -4.05
CA ALA A 471 -7.46 -5.23 -3.29
C ALA A 471 -7.84 -4.33 -2.10
N SER A 472 -8.72 -3.35 -2.32
CA SER A 472 -9.14 -2.39 -1.29
C SER A 472 -10.18 -2.95 -0.33
N SER A 473 -10.74 -4.13 -0.60
CA SER A 473 -11.56 -4.88 0.35
C SER A 473 -10.74 -5.76 1.30
N ILE A 474 -9.40 -5.71 1.25
CA ILE A 474 -8.52 -6.56 2.08
C ILE A 474 -8.81 -6.51 3.59
N PRO A 475 -9.21 -5.40 4.23
CA PRO A 475 -9.52 -5.46 5.66
C PRO A 475 -10.80 -6.26 5.95
N PHE A 476 -11.71 -6.36 4.99
CA PHE A 476 -12.99 -7.05 5.15
C PHE A 476 -12.90 -8.56 4.86
N THR A 477 -12.12 -8.92 3.85
CA THR A 477 -11.97 -10.30 3.33
C THR A 477 -10.50 -10.59 2.96
N PRO A 478 -9.58 -10.62 3.94
CA PRO A 478 -8.15 -10.60 3.66
C PRO A 478 -7.67 -11.81 2.85
N GLN A 479 -8.17 -13.01 3.17
CA GLN A 479 -7.77 -14.23 2.49
C GLN A 479 -8.22 -14.21 1.01
N GLU A 480 -9.47 -13.83 0.76
CA GLU A 480 -10.07 -13.76 -0.56
C GLU A 480 -9.46 -12.66 -1.42
N SER A 481 -9.21 -11.49 -0.82
CA SER A 481 -8.58 -10.35 -1.50
C SER A 481 -7.12 -10.65 -1.87
N ILE A 482 -6.34 -11.25 -0.96
CA ILE A 482 -4.95 -11.65 -1.24
C ILE A 482 -4.92 -12.72 -2.33
N ALA A 483 -5.80 -13.73 -2.27
CA ALA A 483 -5.88 -14.78 -3.27
C ALA A 483 -6.22 -14.22 -4.67
N ALA A 484 -7.16 -13.28 -4.75
CA ALA A 484 -7.52 -12.62 -6.00
C ALA A 484 -6.36 -11.79 -6.58
N MET A 485 -5.75 -10.93 -5.77
CA MET A 485 -4.59 -10.14 -6.20
C MET A 485 -3.44 -11.04 -6.67
N ARG A 486 -3.11 -12.10 -5.92
CA ARG A 486 -2.07 -13.07 -6.32
C ARG A 486 -2.39 -13.72 -7.64
N HIS A 487 -3.60 -14.24 -7.78
CA HIS A 487 -3.98 -14.92 -9.01
C HIS A 487 -3.93 -13.99 -10.23
N MET A 488 -4.45 -12.76 -10.10
CA MET A 488 -4.37 -11.75 -11.15
C MET A 488 -2.91 -11.38 -11.47
N TYR A 489 -2.07 -11.24 -10.46
CA TYR A 489 -0.65 -10.99 -10.63
C TYR A 489 0.04 -12.16 -11.33
N ASP A 490 0.00 -13.36 -10.77
CA ASP A 490 0.73 -14.53 -11.28
C ASP A 490 0.27 -14.95 -12.68
N THR A 491 -1.02 -14.80 -12.98
CA THR A 491 -1.61 -15.25 -14.25
C THR A 491 -1.51 -14.18 -15.35
N TYR A 492 -1.73 -12.91 -15.01
CA TYR A 492 -1.88 -11.84 -15.99
C TYR A 492 -0.80 -10.76 -15.88
N ARG A 493 0.28 -10.98 -15.11
CA ARG A 493 1.33 -9.98 -14.85
C ARG A 493 1.76 -9.19 -16.08
N ALA A 494 2.06 -9.90 -17.17
CA ALA A 494 2.65 -9.30 -18.37
C ALA A 494 1.72 -8.26 -19.02
N GLN A 495 0.41 -8.44 -18.89
CA GLN A 495 -0.59 -7.53 -19.44
C GLN A 495 -1.15 -6.59 -18.39
N LEU A 496 -1.36 -7.04 -17.15
CA LEU A 496 -2.09 -6.33 -16.11
C LEU A 496 -1.19 -5.48 -15.19
N TRP A 497 0.10 -5.79 -15.07
CA TRP A 497 0.99 -5.09 -14.15
C TRP A 497 1.76 -3.95 -14.84
N THR A 498 1.90 -2.84 -14.13
CA THR A 498 2.65 -1.65 -14.54
C THR A 498 3.71 -1.27 -13.49
N LYS A 499 4.48 -0.21 -13.75
CA LYS A 499 5.35 0.38 -12.71
C LYS A 499 4.58 0.94 -11.52
N TYR A 500 3.27 1.15 -11.65
CA TYR A 500 2.39 1.70 -10.63
C TYR A 500 1.43 0.67 -10.03
N GLY A 501 1.67 -0.62 -10.22
CA GLY A 501 0.79 -1.68 -9.73
C GLY A 501 -0.12 -2.21 -10.82
N PHE A 502 -1.32 -2.67 -10.46
CA PHE A 502 -2.27 -3.19 -11.42
C PHE A 502 -2.82 -2.07 -12.31
N ARG A 503 -3.04 -2.33 -13.60
CA ARG A 503 -3.87 -1.47 -14.45
C ARG A 503 -5.27 -1.36 -13.84
N ASP A 504 -5.93 -0.25 -14.16
CA ASP A 504 -7.26 0.10 -13.66
C ASP A 504 -8.27 -1.06 -13.79
N ALA A 505 -8.29 -1.71 -14.96
CA ALA A 505 -9.20 -2.81 -15.23
C ALA A 505 -8.73 -3.71 -16.38
N PHE A 506 -9.42 -4.84 -16.55
CA PHE A 506 -9.29 -5.73 -17.70
C PHE A 506 -10.61 -6.43 -18.02
N ASN A 507 -10.79 -6.86 -19.28
CA ASN A 507 -11.96 -7.60 -19.73
C ASN A 507 -11.54 -8.76 -20.64
N LEU A 508 -11.67 -9.98 -20.12
CA LEU A 508 -11.21 -11.18 -20.82
C LEU A 508 -12.14 -11.61 -21.97
N ASN A 509 -13.40 -11.18 -21.98
CA ASN A 509 -14.35 -11.50 -23.05
C ASN A 509 -13.85 -10.96 -24.40
N VAL A 510 -13.29 -9.74 -24.38
CA VAL A 510 -12.81 -9.02 -25.57
C VAL A 510 -11.29 -8.84 -25.58
N ASN A 511 -10.57 -9.55 -24.70
CA ASN A 511 -9.12 -9.45 -24.53
C ASN A 511 -8.61 -8.00 -24.41
N TRP A 512 -9.28 -7.21 -23.58
CA TRP A 512 -8.94 -5.82 -23.33
C TRP A 512 -8.24 -5.64 -21.98
N TRP A 513 -7.26 -4.75 -21.96
CA TRP A 513 -6.43 -4.43 -20.79
C TRP A 513 -6.38 -2.91 -20.68
N GLY A 514 -6.71 -2.35 -19.51
CA GLY A 514 -6.77 -0.91 -19.28
C GLY A 514 -5.45 -0.22 -19.62
N PRO A 515 -5.44 0.96 -20.24
CA PRO A 515 -4.20 1.55 -20.79
C PRO A 515 -3.23 2.03 -19.70
N ASP A 516 -3.71 2.30 -18.49
CA ASP A 516 -2.99 2.96 -17.41
C ASP A 516 -3.60 2.63 -16.01
N VAL A 517 -3.25 3.43 -14.99
CA VAL A 517 -3.82 3.38 -13.63
C VAL A 517 -4.53 4.70 -13.31
N ILE A 518 -5.52 4.66 -12.41
CA ILE A 518 -6.29 5.82 -11.94
C ILE A 518 -6.07 6.03 -10.43
N GLY A 519 -5.86 7.27 -10.02
CA GLY A 519 -5.49 7.62 -8.64
C GLY A 519 -6.56 7.30 -7.60
N ILE A 520 -7.84 7.35 -7.97
CA ILE A 520 -8.94 6.96 -7.07
C ILE A 520 -9.07 5.44 -6.91
N ASP A 521 -8.41 4.67 -7.77
CA ASP A 521 -8.34 3.21 -7.69
C ASP A 521 -7.06 2.78 -6.97
N GLU A 522 -5.92 3.42 -7.24
CA GLU A 522 -4.64 3.18 -6.55
C GLU A 522 -4.68 3.61 -5.08
N GLY A 523 -5.40 4.68 -4.75
CA GLY A 523 -5.42 5.28 -3.42
C GLY A 523 -5.95 4.31 -2.36
N PRO A 524 -7.18 3.81 -2.53
CA PRO A 524 -7.75 2.79 -1.68
C PRO A 524 -6.89 1.52 -1.58
N ILE A 525 -6.15 1.11 -2.63
CA ILE A 525 -5.23 -0.03 -2.55
C ILE A 525 -4.15 0.24 -1.50
N VAL A 526 -3.48 1.40 -1.59
CA VAL A 526 -2.41 1.77 -0.64
C VAL A 526 -2.95 1.86 0.80
N LEU A 527 -4.05 2.58 0.99
CA LEU A 527 -4.60 2.89 2.32
C LEU A 527 -5.19 1.65 2.99
N MET A 528 -5.96 0.84 2.25
CA MET A 528 -6.65 -0.32 2.83
C MET A 528 -5.69 -1.48 3.10
N ILE A 529 -4.63 -1.65 2.29
CA ILE A 529 -3.54 -2.57 2.64
C ILE A 529 -2.86 -2.11 3.95
N GLU A 530 -2.62 -0.81 4.12
CA GLU A 530 -2.02 -0.32 5.38
C GLU A 530 -2.95 -0.53 6.58
N ASN A 531 -4.24 -0.22 6.43
CA ASN A 531 -5.22 -0.43 7.48
C ASN A 531 -5.36 -1.91 7.88
N TYR A 532 -5.29 -2.83 6.91
CA TYR A 532 -5.23 -4.27 7.20
C TYR A 532 -3.95 -4.63 7.98
N ARG A 533 -2.79 -4.10 7.56
CA ARG A 533 -1.50 -4.47 8.16
C ARG A 533 -1.28 -3.88 9.55
N THR A 534 -1.70 -2.64 9.78
CA THR A 534 -1.34 -1.90 10.99
C THR A 534 -2.51 -1.13 11.62
N GLY A 535 -3.56 -0.83 10.85
CA GLY A 535 -4.67 0.02 11.30
C GLY A 535 -4.28 1.46 11.61
N LYS A 536 -3.08 1.91 11.21
CA LYS A 536 -2.55 3.22 11.62
C LYS A 536 -3.28 4.41 11.00
N VAL A 537 -3.74 4.30 9.75
CA VAL A 537 -4.50 5.40 9.11
C VAL A 537 -5.80 5.62 9.87
N TRP A 538 -6.54 4.55 10.14
CA TRP A 538 -7.72 4.56 11.01
C TRP A 538 -7.44 5.16 12.39
N GLN A 539 -6.46 4.63 13.13
CA GLN A 539 -6.14 5.10 14.47
C GLN A 539 -5.80 6.58 14.50
N ARG A 540 -5.09 7.07 13.48
CA ARG A 540 -4.65 8.45 13.38
C ARG A 540 -5.79 9.39 12.97
N PHE A 541 -6.52 9.07 11.90
CA PHE A 541 -7.62 9.89 11.41
C PHE A 541 -8.72 10.06 12.46
N MET A 542 -9.02 8.98 13.18
CA MET A 542 -10.04 8.98 14.25
C MET A 542 -9.65 9.83 15.47
N GLN A 543 -8.40 10.28 15.62
CA GLN A 543 -8.01 11.22 16.69
C GLN A 543 -8.46 12.66 16.39
N ASN A 544 -8.87 12.97 15.15
CA ASN A 544 -9.28 14.31 14.79
C ASN A 544 -10.62 14.68 15.45
N ALA A 545 -10.62 15.75 16.24
CA ALA A 545 -11.77 16.20 17.00
C ALA A 545 -12.99 16.59 16.12
N ASP A 546 -12.75 17.08 14.90
CA ASP A 546 -13.82 17.46 13.98
C ASP A 546 -14.53 16.22 13.44
N ILE A 547 -13.77 15.14 13.18
CA ILE A 547 -14.32 13.83 12.78
C ILE A 547 -15.14 13.23 13.91
N GLN A 548 -14.62 13.24 15.14
CA GLN A 548 -15.36 12.75 16.32
C GLN A 548 -16.67 13.52 16.51
N ARG A 549 -16.65 14.84 16.36
CA ARG A 549 -17.85 15.68 16.42
C ARG A 549 -18.84 15.35 15.28
N GLY A 550 -18.36 15.10 14.07
CA GLY A 550 -19.18 14.70 12.93
C GLY A 550 -19.89 13.38 13.16
N LEU A 551 -19.15 12.36 13.61
CA LEU A 551 -19.67 11.05 13.99
C LEU A 551 -20.72 11.16 15.11
N GLN A 552 -20.42 11.92 16.17
CA GLN A 552 -21.36 12.14 17.27
C GLN A 552 -22.66 12.78 16.79
N LYS A 553 -22.59 13.82 15.94
CA LYS A 553 -23.77 14.49 15.37
C LYS A 553 -24.55 13.61 14.39
N ALA A 554 -23.89 12.67 13.72
CA ALA A 554 -24.52 11.62 12.94
C ALA A 554 -25.16 10.52 13.81
N GLY A 555 -25.06 10.60 15.14
CA GLY A 555 -25.62 9.63 16.06
C GLY A 555 -24.81 8.34 16.15
N PHE A 556 -23.55 8.35 15.69
CA PHE A 556 -22.64 7.25 15.97
C PHE A 556 -22.35 7.21 17.46
N THR A 557 -22.46 6.03 18.04
CA THR A 557 -21.93 5.76 19.37
C THR A 557 -21.03 4.55 19.29
N LEU A 558 -20.18 4.40 20.29
CA LEU A 558 -19.59 3.10 20.59
C LEU A 558 -20.72 2.08 20.67
N ASN A 559 -20.44 0.90 20.12
CA ASN A 559 -21.35 -0.20 20.26
C ASN A 559 -21.33 -0.66 21.74
N ASN A 560 -22.27 -0.15 22.55
CA ASN A 560 -22.52 -0.63 23.92
C ASN A 560 -23.12 -2.06 23.92
N ALA A 561 -23.44 -2.59 22.73
CA ALA A 561 -23.79 -3.97 22.47
C ALA A 561 -22.65 -4.70 21.75
N VAL A 562 -21.41 -4.45 22.19
CA VAL A 562 -20.38 -5.50 22.19
C VAL A 562 -20.41 -6.14 23.58
N GLN A 563 -21.43 -6.97 23.84
CA GLN A 563 -21.02 -8.33 24.16
C GLN A 563 -20.20 -8.74 22.96
N GLU A 564 -18.93 -9.06 23.16
CA GLU A 564 -18.09 -9.62 22.13
C GLU A 564 -18.90 -10.69 21.39
N ASN A 565 -19.48 -10.34 20.24
CA ASN A 565 -19.49 -11.24 19.12
C ASN A 565 -18.02 -11.32 18.75
N GLU A 566 -17.27 -12.06 19.58
CA GLU A 566 -16.05 -12.70 19.17
C GLU A 566 -16.33 -13.21 17.77
N VAL A 567 -15.38 -13.00 16.86
CA VAL A 567 -15.30 -13.88 15.70
C VAL A 567 -15.09 -15.25 16.30
N VAL A 568 -16.19 -15.93 16.59
CA VAL A 568 -16.12 -17.08 17.47
C VAL A 568 -15.48 -18.16 16.63
N PRO A 569 -14.24 -18.58 16.95
CA PRO A 569 -13.50 -19.42 16.05
C PRO A 569 -14.31 -20.68 15.76
N THR A 570 -14.33 -21.11 14.50
CA THR A 570 -14.92 -22.39 14.11
C THR A 570 -13.83 -23.45 13.93
N PHE A 571 -12.57 -23.06 14.09
CA PHE A 571 -11.38 -23.90 13.98
C PHE A 571 -10.39 -23.60 15.10
N TYR A 572 -9.46 -24.52 15.31
CA TYR A 572 -8.28 -24.30 16.15
C TYR A 572 -7.18 -23.62 15.36
N GLN A 573 -6.50 -22.63 15.95
CA GLN A 573 -5.30 -22.05 15.34
C GLN A 573 -4.38 -21.48 16.42
N LEU A 574 -3.08 -21.78 16.32
CA LEU A 574 -2.00 -21.12 17.04
C LEU A 574 -1.27 -20.19 16.06
N GLU A 575 -1.38 -18.88 16.30
CA GLU A 575 -0.73 -17.86 15.47
C GLU A 575 0.76 -17.76 15.76
N GLN A 576 1.46 -17.05 14.88
CA GLN A 576 2.84 -16.67 15.14
C GLN A 576 2.89 -15.55 16.20
N ASN A 577 3.75 -15.71 17.21
CA ASN A 577 3.96 -14.70 18.24
C ASN A 577 4.40 -13.36 17.62
N HIS A 578 3.94 -12.25 18.20
CA HIS A 578 4.26 -10.91 17.71
C HIS A 578 4.66 -9.98 18.87
N PRO A 579 5.80 -9.27 18.77
CA PRO A 579 6.82 -9.35 17.71
C PRO A 579 7.56 -10.71 17.67
N ASN A 580 8.21 -11.05 16.55
CA ASN A 580 9.15 -12.17 16.43
C ASN A 580 10.19 -11.93 15.29
N PRO A 581 11.51 -11.85 15.55
CA PRO A 581 12.16 -11.99 16.85
C PRO A 581 11.67 -10.96 17.88
N PHE A 582 11.70 -11.32 19.17
CA PHE A 582 11.21 -10.48 20.26
C PHE A 582 12.33 -10.12 21.23
N ASN A 583 12.24 -8.93 21.84
CA ASN A 583 13.16 -8.45 22.86
C ASN A 583 12.42 -7.64 23.93
N PRO A 584 12.37 -8.10 25.19
CA PRO A 584 12.32 -9.49 25.61
C PRO A 584 10.86 -9.97 25.78
N GLN A 585 9.87 -9.18 25.36
CA GLN A 585 8.45 -9.51 25.48
C GLN A 585 7.79 -9.72 24.11
N THR A 586 6.86 -10.67 24.06
CA THR A 586 6.02 -10.95 22.89
C THR A 586 4.61 -11.35 23.34
N THR A 587 3.69 -11.45 22.39
CA THR A 587 2.34 -11.98 22.63
C THR A 587 2.11 -13.19 21.75
N ILE A 588 1.49 -14.24 22.31
CA ILE A 588 1.08 -15.44 21.59
C ILE A 588 -0.44 -15.45 21.54
N ARG A 589 -0.98 -15.53 20.33
CA ARG A 589 -2.43 -15.60 20.08
C ARG A 589 -2.83 -17.01 19.63
N PHE A 590 -3.95 -17.51 20.15
CA PHE A 590 -4.58 -18.73 19.65
C PHE A 590 -6.10 -18.70 19.74
N PHE A 591 -6.73 -19.62 19.02
CA PHE A 591 -8.18 -19.69 18.85
C PHE A 591 -8.71 -21.05 19.28
N LEU A 592 -9.80 -21.05 20.05
CA LEU A 592 -10.52 -22.25 20.47
C LEU A 592 -11.95 -22.23 19.91
N PRO A 593 -12.38 -23.28 19.18
CA PRO A 593 -13.71 -23.33 18.60
C PRO A 593 -14.79 -23.80 19.57
N LYS A 594 -14.42 -24.30 20.75
CA LYS A 594 -15.32 -24.69 21.84
C LYS A 594 -14.60 -24.50 23.17
N ARG A 595 -15.37 -24.42 24.27
CA ARG A 595 -14.84 -24.42 25.64
C ARG A 595 -14.19 -25.77 25.91
N GLU A 596 -12.88 -25.78 26.16
CA GLU A 596 -12.15 -27.00 26.50
C GLU A 596 -10.85 -26.71 27.25
N HIS A 597 -10.25 -27.76 27.78
CA HIS A 597 -8.95 -27.66 28.43
C HIS A 597 -7.85 -27.35 27.40
N ALA A 598 -7.14 -26.25 27.60
CA ALA A 598 -6.08 -25.78 26.72
C ALA A 598 -4.78 -25.57 27.49
N LYS A 599 -3.70 -26.08 26.91
CA LYS A 599 -2.36 -26.02 27.49
C LYS A 599 -1.42 -25.35 26.51
N LEU A 600 -0.89 -24.17 26.87
CA LEU A 600 0.14 -23.46 26.10
C LEU A 600 1.44 -23.47 26.89
N GLN A 601 2.46 -24.15 26.35
CA GLN A 601 3.77 -24.28 26.98
C GLN A 601 4.87 -23.81 26.03
N VAL A 602 5.93 -23.26 26.60
CA VAL A 602 7.14 -22.86 25.89
C VAL A 602 8.30 -23.77 26.28
N PHE A 603 9.08 -24.19 25.29
CA PHE A 603 10.21 -25.11 25.39
C PHE A 603 11.45 -24.49 24.77
N ASP A 604 12.62 -24.84 25.28
CA ASP A 604 13.89 -24.60 24.59
C ASP A 604 14.11 -25.62 23.45
N ILE A 605 15.20 -25.44 22.69
CA ILE A 605 15.52 -26.32 21.56
C ILE A 605 15.85 -27.77 21.97
N LEU A 606 16.14 -28.02 23.25
CA LEU A 606 16.37 -29.35 23.80
C LEU A 606 15.07 -30.01 24.29
N GLY A 607 13.93 -29.34 24.11
CA GLY A 607 12.62 -29.83 24.54
C GLY A 607 12.35 -29.63 26.04
N ARG A 608 13.19 -28.88 26.76
CA ARG A 608 12.94 -28.56 28.18
C ARG A 608 11.92 -27.44 28.27
N ARG A 609 10.87 -27.63 29.07
CA ARG A 609 9.86 -26.59 29.30
C ARG A 609 10.47 -25.43 30.07
N VAL A 610 10.38 -24.23 29.50
CA VAL A 610 10.88 -22.97 30.08
C VAL A 610 9.76 -22.07 30.60
N ALA A 611 8.53 -22.22 30.09
CA ALA A 611 7.36 -21.52 30.60
C ALA A 611 6.07 -22.32 30.38
N GLN A 612 5.07 -22.08 31.22
CA GLN A 612 3.69 -22.51 31.03
C GLN A 612 2.82 -21.25 31.06
N LEU A 613 2.23 -20.91 29.93
CA LEU A 613 1.45 -19.67 29.77
C LEU A 613 -0.01 -19.89 30.14
N VAL A 614 -0.54 -21.10 29.86
CA VAL A 614 -1.86 -21.54 30.35
C VAL A 614 -1.92 -23.06 30.42
N ASP A 615 -2.73 -23.57 31.36
CA ASP A 615 -3.08 -24.99 31.55
C ASP A 615 -4.41 -25.01 32.31
N ASP A 616 -5.50 -24.64 31.62
CA ASP A 616 -6.82 -24.43 32.23
C ASP A 616 -7.94 -24.72 31.21
N ILE A 617 -9.18 -24.82 31.70
CA ILE A 617 -10.38 -24.83 30.86
C ILE A 617 -10.66 -23.40 30.42
N LEU A 618 -10.44 -23.14 29.14
CA LEU A 618 -10.69 -21.84 28.53
C LEU A 618 -12.03 -21.83 27.80
N GLU A 619 -12.69 -20.69 27.83
CA GLU A 619 -13.89 -20.47 27.02
C GLU A 619 -13.55 -20.55 25.53
N ARG A 620 -14.57 -20.90 24.73
CA ARG A 620 -14.51 -20.74 23.28
C ARG A 620 -14.12 -19.29 22.99
N GLY A 621 -13.20 -19.05 22.06
CA GLY A 621 -12.77 -17.68 21.78
C GLY A 621 -11.34 -17.49 21.33
N ASN A 622 -10.95 -16.21 21.26
CA ASN A 622 -9.59 -15.78 20.97
C ASN A 622 -8.82 -15.52 22.28
N HIS A 623 -7.66 -16.13 22.43
CA HIS A 623 -6.83 -16.04 23.62
C HIS A 623 -5.48 -15.41 23.28
N ILE A 624 -5.12 -14.34 23.97
CA ILE A 624 -3.85 -13.62 23.79
C ILE A 624 -3.09 -13.65 25.10
N LEU A 625 -1.95 -14.34 25.12
CA LEU A 625 -1.12 -14.50 26.31
C LEU A 625 0.24 -13.82 26.12
N PRO A 626 0.69 -12.98 27.06
CA PRO A 626 2.03 -12.43 27.03
C PRO A 626 3.07 -13.53 27.31
N PHE A 627 4.23 -13.43 26.65
CA PHE A 627 5.39 -14.24 26.96
C PHE A 627 6.60 -13.34 27.23
N ASP A 628 7.16 -13.50 28.42
CA ASP A 628 8.30 -12.74 28.91
C ASP A 628 9.57 -13.61 28.88
N GLY A 629 10.55 -13.18 28.09
CA GLY A 629 11.85 -13.82 27.92
C GLY A 629 12.99 -13.18 28.71
N HIS A 630 12.75 -12.24 29.65
CA HIS A 630 13.81 -11.55 30.38
C HIS A 630 14.77 -12.52 31.10
N ALA A 631 14.26 -13.62 31.66
CA ALA A 631 15.05 -14.63 32.36
C ALA A 631 15.68 -15.69 31.43
N LEU A 632 15.42 -15.62 30.12
CA LEU A 632 15.82 -16.63 29.14
C LEU A 632 17.00 -16.14 28.28
N PRO A 633 17.97 -16.99 27.89
CA PRO A 633 19.02 -16.59 26.95
C PRO A 633 18.48 -16.29 25.56
N SER A 634 19.18 -15.46 24.77
CA SER A 634 18.86 -15.30 23.34
C SER A 634 18.90 -16.66 22.65
N GLY A 635 17.91 -16.95 21.81
CA GLY A 635 17.81 -18.27 21.19
C GLY A 635 16.43 -18.59 20.61
N ILE A 636 16.31 -19.81 20.11
CA ILE A 636 15.08 -20.36 19.56
C ILE A 636 14.29 -21.05 20.67
N TYR A 637 13.02 -20.71 20.75
CA TYR A 637 12.02 -21.32 21.62
C TYR A 637 10.90 -21.91 20.78
N LEU A 638 10.31 -23.00 21.25
CA LEU A 638 9.13 -23.60 20.66
C LEU A 638 7.98 -23.39 21.62
N TYR A 639 6.82 -22.93 21.14
CA TYR A 639 5.61 -22.89 21.95
C TYR A 639 4.55 -23.79 21.32
N SER A 640 3.91 -24.59 22.16
CA SER A 640 2.96 -25.62 21.75
C SER A 640 1.64 -25.43 22.46
N LEU A 641 0.57 -25.34 21.68
CA LEU A 641 -0.80 -25.40 22.15
C LEU A 641 -1.28 -26.85 22.05
N SER A 642 -1.75 -27.41 23.14
CA SER A 642 -2.35 -28.74 23.20
C SER A 642 -3.73 -28.67 23.85
N THR A 643 -4.68 -29.36 23.24
CA THR A 643 -6.07 -29.56 23.67
C THR A 643 -6.43 -31.03 23.43
N PRO A 644 -7.56 -31.56 23.96
CA PRO A 644 -8.01 -32.91 23.66
C PRO A 644 -8.14 -33.23 22.17
N SER A 645 -8.43 -32.23 21.32
CA SER A 645 -8.74 -32.44 19.89
C SER A 645 -7.70 -31.84 18.93
N PHE A 646 -6.71 -31.10 19.42
CA PHE A 646 -5.79 -30.32 18.59
C PHE A 646 -4.43 -30.11 19.28
N THR A 647 -3.35 -30.26 18.53
CA THR A 647 -2.01 -29.84 18.95
C THR A 647 -1.31 -29.11 17.81
N GLN A 648 -0.74 -27.94 18.08
CA GLN A 648 0.07 -27.18 17.14
C GLN A 648 1.25 -26.54 17.84
N THR A 649 2.41 -26.56 17.17
CA THR A 649 3.65 -25.98 17.68
C THR A 649 4.17 -24.92 16.71
N ARG A 650 4.70 -23.83 17.27
CA ARG A 650 5.29 -22.72 16.53
C ARG A 650 6.63 -22.32 17.15
N LYS A 651 7.40 -21.51 16.42
CA LYS A 651 8.76 -21.11 16.77
C LYS A 651 8.81 -19.62 17.12
N ALA A 652 9.34 -19.30 18.29
CA ALA A 652 9.68 -17.94 18.74
C ALA A 652 11.21 -17.76 18.76
N VAL A 653 11.69 -16.55 18.47
CA VAL A 653 13.12 -16.20 18.50
C VAL A 653 13.31 -15.04 19.47
N LEU A 654 13.98 -15.29 20.59
CA LEU A 654 14.36 -14.25 21.55
C LEU A 654 15.72 -13.67 21.16
N VAL A 655 15.81 -12.35 21.05
CA VAL A 655 17.06 -11.63 20.78
C VAL A 655 17.21 -10.58 21.87
N LYS A 656 18.23 -10.71 22.71
CA LYS A 656 18.62 -9.68 23.69
C LYS A 656 19.61 -8.69 23.11
#